data_AF-A0A4R1MLG5-F1
#
_entry.id   AF-A0A4R1MLG5-F1
#
_cell.length_a   1.000
_cell.length_b   1.000
_cell.length_c   1.000
_cell.angle_alpha   90.00
_cell.angle_beta   90.00
_cell.angle_gamma   90.00
#
_symmetry.space_group_name_H-M   'P 1'
#
loop_
_entity.id
_entity.type
_entity.pdbx_description
1 polymer ?
#
loop_
_entity_poly.entity_id
_entity_poly.type
_entity_poly.pdbx_seq_one_letter_code
_entity_poly.pdbx_strand_id
1 'polypeptide(L)'
;MPPFLNFTECWRPLFPADLNSTNGSGVVDNGSINTSGNGTTDISGNSTNGSGVIVDPNGSINTTDNGTTNISGNSTNGDGTDINGSVNTSGNGSTDISGNSTNGSGVIVDPNGSINTTDNGTTNISGNSTNGNGTDINGSVNTSGNGSTDISGNSTNGSGVIVDPNGSINTTDNGTTNISGNSTNGDGTDINGSINTSGNGTTDISGNSTNGSGVIVDPNGSVNTTDNGTTNISGNSTNGDGTDINGSINTSGNGTTDISGNSTNGSGVVVDPNGSINTTDNGTTNISGNSTNGDGTDINGSVNTSGNGTTDISGNSTNGTGVIVDPNGSINTTDNGTTNISGNSTNGNGTDINGSVNTSGNGTTDINGNSTNGTGVIVDPNGSVNTTDNGTTNISGDSTNGDGTDINGSVNTSGNGTTDISGNSTNGSGVIVDPNGSINTTDNGTTNISGDSTNGDGTDINGSVNTSGNGTTDISGNSTNGTGVIVDPNGSVNTTGNGTTNISGGSINGDGTDINGSVNTSGNGTTDISGNSTNGSGVIVDPNGSINTTDNGTTNISGNSTNGDGTDINGSVNTSGNGTTDINGNSTNGTGVVVDPNGSINTTDNGTTNISGNSTNASGVIDNGMINIADNGTTVITNISGGGDTNGTTNGSTNISGGGDTNGTTNGSTNISGGGDTNGTANGSTNISGGGDTNGTTNGSTNISGGGDTNGTDNGSTNISNGGQTGGTDNGSTGIPGGGSDVTADSSGHGDSVGAAGAAIGAVGAGGLAAFIWAEVDAHWYLDQVQPLTVAAGDAALWTDAEVEHVNVDMLMHYADVRLLTHSGPVDRHLVLRDGADGVKHFTSEDKQSQMKADLSVNAQTHEFFYTESGVKDGKPYVINSHGWLKHGVDHAFPVHAPAAGV
;
A
#
# COMPACT_ATOMS: atom_id res chain seq x y z
N MET A 1 8.82 60.04 -61.30
CA MET A 1 9.27 60.47 -59.95
C MET A 1 8.16 61.35 -59.37
N PRO A 2 7.59 61.01 -58.21
CA PRO A 2 6.35 61.60 -57.72
C PRO A 2 6.58 62.73 -56.69
N PRO A 3 5.58 63.58 -56.44
CA PRO A 3 5.31 64.10 -55.11
C PRO A 3 4.48 63.07 -54.30
N PHE A 4 4.72 62.97 -53.00
CA PHE A 4 3.80 62.23 -52.10
C PHE A 4 2.45 62.98 -52.03
N LEU A 5 1.35 62.24 -52.11
CA LEU A 5 0.01 62.73 -51.80
C LEU A 5 -0.39 62.18 -50.43
N ASN A 6 -0.28 63.03 -49.41
CA ASN A 6 -0.76 62.74 -48.07
C ASN A 6 -2.26 63.08 -48.01
N PHE A 7 -3.12 62.10 -47.78
CA PHE A 7 -4.57 62.28 -47.74
C PHE A 7 -5.08 62.24 -46.30
N THR A 8 -5.18 63.42 -45.68
CA THR A 8 -5.98 63.61 -44.47
C THR A 8 -7.45 63.84 -44.82
N GLU A 9 -8.32 63.12 -44.11
CA GLU A 9 -9.78 63.34 -43.96
C GLU A 9 -10.73 63.09 -45.15
N CYS A 10 -11.94 62.64 -44.77
CA CYS A 10 -13.22 62.76 -45.49
C CYS A 10 -13.42 61.94 -46.78
N TRP A 11 -13.58 60.62 -46.65
CA TRP A 11 -14.48 59.83 -47.51
C TRP A 11 -15.36 58.88 -46.69
N ARG A 12 -16.65 58.83 -47.03
CA ARG A 12 -17.56 57.71 -46.66
C ARG A 12 -17.69 56.80 -47.88
N PRO A 13 -17.18 55.57 -47.86
CA PRO A 13 -17.54 54.56 -48.86
C PRO A 13 -18.87 53.91 -48.46
N LEU A 14 -20.00 54.58 -48.72
CA LEU A 14 -21.31 53.99 -48.47
C LEU A 14 -21.71 53.07 -49.65
N PHE A 15 -21.04 51.92 -49.71
CA PHE A 15 -21.29 50.84 -50.66
C PHE A 15 -21.72 49.57 -49.91
N PRO A 16 -23.02 49.39 -49.61
CA PRO A 16 -23.57 48.07 -49.32
C PRO A 16 -23.51 47.26 -50.61
N ALA A 17 -22.39 46.56 -50.82
CA ALA A 17 -22.13 45.75 -51.98
C ALA A 17 -22.47 44.29 -51.63
N ASP A 18 -23.77 43.94 -51.68
CA ASP A 18 -24.26 42.57 -51.58
C ASP A 18 -23.77 41.74 -52.78
N LEU A 19 -22.50 41.34 -52.75
CA LEU A 19 -21.81 40.62 -53.80
C LEU A 19 -22.10 39.13 -53.68
N ASN A 20 -23.21 38.73 -54.31
CA ASN A 20 -23.66 37.35 -54.42
C ASN A 20 -22.94 36.63 -55.57
N SER A 21 -22.19 35.57 -55.28
CA SER A 21 -21.43 34.78 -56.25
C SER A 21 -21.86 33.31 -56.24
N THR A 22 -22.05 32.68 -57.41
CA THR A 22 -22.47 31.27 -57.46
C THR A 22 -21.29 30.29 -57.46
N ASN A 23 -20.18 30.64 -58.12
CA ASN A 23 -19.09 29.70 -58.46
C ASN A 23 -17.69 30.22 -58.05
N GLY A 24 -17.61 31.25 -57.22
CA GLY A 24 -16.38 31.78 -56.66
C GLY A 24 -16.69 32.58 -55.40
N SER A 25 -15.72 33.29 -54.85
CA SER A 25 -15.91 34.07 -53.62
C SER A 25 -16.92 35.21 -53.81
N GLY A 26 -17.57 35.66 -52.72
CA GLY A 26 -18.42 36.85 -52.73
C GLY A 26 -17.57 38.13 -52.75
N VAL A 27 -16.65 38.26 -51.79
CA VAL A 27 -15.60 39.30 -51.74
C VAL A 27 -14.23 38.65 -51.63
N VAL A 28 -13.20 39.31 -52.19
CA VAL A 28 -11.79 39.00 -51.97
C VAL A 28 -11.06 40.31 -51.71
N ASP A 29 -10.41 40.46 -50.55
CA ASP A 29 -9.37 41.47 -50.35
C ASP A 29 -8.00 40.88 -50.75
N ASN A 30 -7.21 41.68 -51.46
CA ASN A 30 -5.86 41.38 -51.93
C ASN A 30 -5.06 42.71 -51.96
N GLY A 31 -5.16 43.46 -50.87
CA GLY A 31 -4.56 44.77 -50.68
C GLY A 31 -4.36 45.07 -49.20
N SER A 32 -4.36 46.35 -48.84
CA SER A 32 -4.38 46.73 -47.43
C SER A 32 -5.50 47.70 -47.12
N ILE A 33 -6.35 47.31 -46.19
CA ILE A 33 -7.47 48.07 -45.64
C ILE A 33 -7.04 48.59 -44.27
N ASN A 34 -7.20 49.89 -44.03
CA ASN A 34 -6.72 50.53 -42.81
C ASN A 34 -7.82 51.42 -42.22
N THR A 35 -8.36 50.99 -41.08
CA THR A 35 -9.37 51.71 -40.30
C THR A 35 -8.70 52.38 -39.10
N SER A 36 -8.92 53.69 -38.93
CA SER A 36 -8.25 54.51 -37.91
C SER A 36 -9.13 55.67 -37.44
N GLY A 37 -8.66 56.45 -36.45
CA GLY A 37 -9.43 57.50 -35.79
C GLY A 37 -10.69 56.94 -35.13
N ASN A 38 -11.86 57.35 -35.62
CA ASN A 38 -13.17 56.78 -35.26
C ASN A 38 -13.89 56.29 -36.54
N GLY A 39 -13.13 55.74 -37.49
CA GLY A 39 -13.64 55.25 -38.78
C GLY A 39 -14.38 53.91 -38.66
N THR A 40 -15.22 53.61 -39.64
CA THR A 40 -15.94 52.33 -39.75
C THR A 40 -15.77 51.76 -41.15
N THR A 41 -15.45 50.47 -41.25
CA THR A 41 -15.25 49.74 -42.51
C THR A 41 -16.05 48.44 -42.50
N ASP A 42 -16.93 48.24 -43.47
CA ASP A 42 -17.75 47.02 -43.59
C ASP A 42 -17.33 46.22 -44.83
N ILE A 43 -17.10 44.91 -44.68
CA ILE A 43 -16.69 43.97 -45.73
C ILE A 43 -17.65 42.78 -45.73
N SER A 44 -18.59 42.75 -46.68
CA SER A 44 -19.68 41.75 -46.71
C SER A 44 -19.79 41.02 -48.04
N GLY A 45 -19.89 39.68 -48.03
CA GLY A 45 -19.99 38.87 -49.24
C GLY A 45 -20.79 37.58 -49.08
N ASN A 46 -21.46 37.14 -50.15
CA ASN A 46 -22.25 35.91 -50.15
C ASN A 46 -21.82 34.98 -51.31
N SER A 47 -21.65 33.70 -51.05
CA SER A 47 -21.39 32.69 -52.08
C SER A 47 -22.34 31.50 -52.02
N THR A 48 -22.27 30.62 -53.03
CA THR A 48 -22.86 29.28 -53.00
C THR A 48 -21.78 28.19 -52.97
N ASN A 49 -20.69 28.35 -53.74
CA ASN A 49 -19.66 27.32 -53.94
C ASN A 49 -18.22 27.75 -53.64
N GLY A 50 -17.98 29.01 -53.27
CA GLY A 50 -16.70 29.48 -52.73
C GLY A 50 -16.91 30.13 -51.36
N SER A 51 -15.90 30.80 -50.82
CA SER A 51 -16.02 31.50 -49.53
C SER A 51 -16.89 32.77 -49.65
N GLY A 52 -17.63 33.16 -48.60
CA GLY A 52 -18.41 34.40 -48.60
C GLY A 52 -17.51 35.64 -48.72
N VAL A 53 -16.50 35.73 -47.86
CA VAL A 53 -15.39 36.69 -47.91
C VAL A 53 -14.05 35.92 -47.86
N ILE A 54 -13.05 36.37 -48.61
CA ILE A 54 -11.64 35.93 -48.50
C ILE A 54 -10.76 37.14 -48.20
N VAL A 55 -9.81 36.99 -47.28
CA VAL A 55 -8.60 37.83 -47.17
C VAL A 55 -7.44 36.99 -47.72
N ASP A 56 -6.98 37.33 -48.94
CA ASP A 56 -5.87 36.66 -49.65
C ASP A 56 -4.59 36.65 -48.78
N PRO A 57 -3.64 35.70 -48.94
CA PRO A 57 -2.36 35.74 -48.21
C PRO A 57 -1.49 36.98 -48.46
N ASN A 58 -1.84 37.86 -49.42
CA ASN A 58 -1.25 39.20 -49.60
C ASN A 58 -2.09 40.33 -48.98
N GLY A 59 -3.27 40.00 -48.42
CA GLY A 59 -4.22 40.90 -47.77
C GLY A 59 -3.82 41.31 -46.35
N SER A 60 -4.14 42.55 -45.98
CA SER A 60 -3.84 43.09 -44.64
C SER A 60 -4.87 44.12 -44.17
N ILE A 61 -5.71 43.71 -43.23
CA ILE A 61 -6.74 44.53 -42.60
C ILE A 61 -6.20 45.03 -41.26
N ASN A 62 -6.11 46.34 -41.06
CA ASN A 62 -5.57 46.95 -39.84
C ASN A 62 -6.60 47.90 -39.21
N THR A 63 -7.02 47.61 -37.98
CA THR A 63 -7.91 48.46 -37.17
C THR A 63 -7.12 49.10 -36.03
N THR A 64 -7.18 50.43 -35.94
CA THR A 64 -6.33 51.26 -35.05
C THR A 64 -7.11 52.40 -34.42
N ASP A 65 -6.51 53.10 -33.45
CA ASP A 65 -7.14 54.19 -32.66
C ASP A 65 -8.44 53.76 -31.97
N ASN A 66 -9.62 54.22 -32.40
CA ASN A 66 -10.94 53.71 -32.01
C ASN A 66 -11.75 53.32 -33.26
N GLY A 67 -11.06 52.82 -34.30
CA GLY A 67 -11.67 52.34 -35.53
C GLY A 67 -12.50 51.07 -35.33
N THR A 68 -13.45 50.81 -36.23
CA THR A 68 -14.27 49.59 -36.23
C THR A 68 -14.27 48.94 -37.60
N THR A 69 -13.88 47.67 -37.70
CA THR A 69 -13.88 46.91 -38.96
C THR A 69 -14.76 45.68 -38.84
N ASN A 70 -15.74 45.53 -39.72
CA ASN A 70 -16.68 44.41 -39.73
C ASN A 70 -16.45 43.56 -40.98
N ILE A 71 -16.28 42.25 -40.81
CA ILE A 71 -16.11 41.26 -41.87
C ILE A 71 -17.26 40.24 -41.74
N SER A 72 -18.03 40.00 -42.81
CA SER A 72 -19.20 39.13 -42.76
C SER A 72 -19.43 38.35 -44.05
N GLY A 73 -19.22 37.04 -43.99
CA GLY A 73 -19.29 36.16 -45.14
C GLY A 73 -20.31 35.04 -44.99
N ASN A 74 -21.18 34.85 -45.98
CA ASN A 74 -22.10 33.71 -46.01
C ASN A 74 -21.78 32.78 -47.19
N SER A 75 -21.84 31.48 -47.00
CA SER A 75 -21.78 30.50 -48.09
C SER A 75 -22.74 29.32 -47.87
N THR A 76 -22.77 28.40 -48.83
CA THR A 76 -23.48 27.12 -48.73
C THR A 76 -22.49 25.95 -48.72
N ASN A 77 -21.58 25.92 -49.70
CA ASN A 77 -20.65 24.80 -49.91
C ASN A 77 -19.16 25.14 -49.70
N GLY A 78 -18.80 26.42 -49.65
CA GLY A 78 -17.50 26.89 -49.16
C GLY A 78 -17.66 27.54 -47.78
N ASP A 79 -16.65 28.26 -47.34
CA ASP A 79 -16.61 28.81 -45.98
C ASP A 79 -17.38 30.14 -45.87
N GLY A 80 -17.78 30.54 -44.67
CA GLY A 80 -18.40 31.86 -44.47
C GLY A 80 -17.37 32.96 -44.73
N THR A 81 -16.39 33.09 -43.84
CA THR A 81 -15.24 34.01 -43.99
C THR A 81 -13.93 33.23 -43.90
N ASP A 82 -13.02 33.50 -44.84
CA ASP A 82 -11.71 32.85 -45.01
C ASP A 82 -10.60 33.90 -44.82
N ILE A 83 -9.74 33.69 -43.82
CA ILE A 83 -8.63 34.56 -43.43
C ILE A 83 -7.30 33.85 -43.71
N ASN A 84 -6.75 34.09 -44.91
CA ASN A 84 -5.45 33.56 -45.35
C ASN A 84 -4.34 34.63 -45.24
N GLY A 85 -4.71 35.91 -45.17
CA GLY A 85 -3.82 37.05 -44.90
C GLY A 85 -3.79 37.49 -43.44
N SER A 86 -3.56 38.78 -43.21
CA SER A 86 -3.43 39.36 -41.86
C SER A 86 -4.62 40.23 -41.46
N VAL A 87 -5.04 40.12 -40.20
CA VAL A 87 -5.99 41.02 -39.54
C VAL A 87 -5.38 41.49 -38.22
N ASN A 88 -5.19 42.79 -38.06
CA ASN A 88 -4.50 43.37 -36.89
C ASN A 88 -5.38 44.42 -36.20
N THR A 89 -5.56 44.31 -34.89
CA THR A 89 -6.33 45.23 -34.05
C THR A 89 -5.44 45.83 -32.98
N SER A 90 -5.40 47.17 -32.86
CA SER A 90 -4.57 47.89 -31.89
C SER A 90 -5.19 49.24 -31.45
N GLY A 91 -4.52 49.96 -30.54
CA GLY A 91 -5.10 51.11 -29.85
C GLY A 91 -6.27 50.69 -28.94
N ASN A 92 -7.47 51.17 -29.25
CA ASN A 92 -8.77 50.71 -28.74
C ASN A 92 -9.69 50.30 -29.93
N GLY A 93 -9.11 49.86 -31.05
CA GLY A 93 -9.86 49.46 -32.23
C GLY A 93 -10.68 48.19 -32.00
N SER A 94 -11.78 48.03 -32.74
CA SER A 94 -12.62 46.83 -32.70
C SER A 94 -12.73 46.15 -34.07
N THR A 95 -12.49 44.86 -34.15
CA THR A 95 -12.62 44.08 -35.40
C THR A 95 -13.58 42.92 -35.20
N ASP A 96 -14.72 42.95 -35.88
CA ASP A 96 -15.74 41.88 -35.82
C ASP A 96 -15.63 41.02 -37.09
N ILE A 97 -15.21 39.76 -36.94
CA ILE A 97 -15.12 38.76 -38.00
C ILE A 97 -16.26 37.76 -37.82
N SER A 98 -17.10 37.61 -38.84
CA SER A 98 -18.28 36.73 -38.79
C SER A 98 -18.42 35.91 -40.05
N GLY A 99 -18.99 34.71 -39.93
CA GLY A 99 -19.38 33.96 -41.12
C GLY A 99 -20.33 32.80 -40.87
N ASN A 100 -21.10 32.45 -41.90
CA ASN A 100 -22.07 31.36 -41.87
C ASN A 100 -21.88 30.44 -43.09
N SER A 101 -21.86 29.13 -42.88
CA SER A 101 -21.90 28.13 -43.95
C SER A 101 -22.96 27.05 -43.70
N THR A 102 -23.19 26.20 -44.69
CA THR A 102 -23.91 24.93 -44.51
C THR A 102 -22.95 23.75 -44.48
N ASN A 103 -21.93 23.73 -45.35
CA ASN A 103 -21.03 22.59 -45.53
C ASN A 103 -19.53 22.89 -45.38
N GLY A 104 -19.11 24.15 -45.47
CA GLY A 104 -17.76 24.59 -45.09
C GLY A 104 -17.72 25.05 -43.64
N SER A 105 -16.60 25.63 -43.21
CA SER A 105 -16.48 26.26 -41.89
C SER A 105 -17.18 27.63 -41.86
N GLY A 106 -17.69 28.06 -40.71
CA GLY A 106 -18.34 29.37 -40.55
C GLY A 106 -17.34 30.51 -40.69
N VAL A 107 -16.24 30.44 -39.94
CA VAL A 107 -15.00 31.20 -40.18
C VAL A 107 -13.84 30.22 -40.23
N ILE A 108 -12.88 30.43 -41.15
CA ILE A 108 -11.59 29.74 -41.16
C ILE A 108 -10.43 30.74 -41.16
N VAL A 109 -9.41 30.46 -40.35
CA VAL A 109 -8.10 31.10 -40.38
C VAL A 109 -7.13 30.08 -40.97
N ASP A 110 -6.74 30.31 -42.22
CA ASP A 110 -5.91 29.39 -43.02
C ASP A 110 -4.46 29.32 -42.48
N PRO A 111 -3.60 28.37 -42.87
CA PRO A 111 -2.24 28.24 -42.30
C PRO A 111 -1.28 29.43 -42.50
N ASN A 112 -1.56 30.37 -43.42
CA ASN A 112 -0.84 31.65 -43.54
C ASN A 112 -1.57 32.81 -42.83
N GLY A 113 -2.80 32.55 -42.39
CA GLY A 113 -3.69 33.46 -41.70
C GLY A 113 -3.14 33.88 -40.34
N SER A 114 -3.27 35.16 -40.04
CA SER A 114 -2.89 35.71 -38.74
C SER A 114 -3.89 36.75 -38.26
N ILE A 115 -4.33 36.61 -37.02
CA ILE A 115 -5.18 37.56 -36.32
C ILE A 115 -4.43 38.04 -35.08
N ASN A 116 -4.18 39.35 -34.96
CA ASN A 116 -3.34 39.90 -33.88
C ASN A 116 -4.09 41.02 -33.15
N THR A 117 -4.36 40.85 -31.87
CA THR A 117 -5.01 41.83 -30.99
C THR A 117 -4.01 42.37 -29.97
N THR A 118 -3.85 43.70 -29.91
CA THR A 118 -2.80 44.38 -29.15
C THR A 118 -3.30 45.68 -28.50
N ASP A 119 -2.48 46.33 -27.66
CA ASP A 119 -2.83 47.52 -26.88
C ASP A 119 -4.07 47.31 -25.99
N ASN A 120 -5.23 47.92 -26.30
CA ASN A 120 -6.54 47.62 -25.70
C ASN A 120 -7.57 47.29 -26.82
N GLY A 121 -7.10 46.75 -27.96
CA GLY A 121 -7.95 46.39 -29.07
C GLY A 121 -8.88 45.21 -28.74
N THR A 122 -10.00 45.11 -29.45
CA THR A 122 -10.99 44.03 -29.28
C THR A 122 -11.23 43.32 -30.62
N THR A 123 -11.01 42.01 -30.70
CA THR A 123 -11.29 41.23 -31.92
C THR A 123 -12.30 40.13 -31.63
N ASN A 124 -13.44 40.16 -32.30
CA ASN A 124 -14.47 39.13 -32.20
C ASN A 124 -14.38 38.22 -33.44
N ILE A 125 -14.49 36.91 -33.26
CA ILE A 125 -14.55 35.90 -34.32
C ILE A 125 -15.80 35.05 -34.06
N SER A 126 -16.71 34.94 -35.03
CA SER A 126 -17.99 34.24 -34.83
C SER A 126 -18.45 33.48 -36.07
N GLY A 127 -18.30 32.16 -36.03
CA GLY A 127 -18.62 31.26 -37.12
C GLY A 127 -19.80 30.33 -36.83
N ASN A 128 -20.69 30.14 -37.81
CA ASN A 128 -21.77 29.16 -37.73
C ASN A 128 -21.70 28.20 -38.93
N SER A 129 -21.82 26.90 -38.69
CA SER A 129 -22.02 25.90 -39.75
C SER A 129 -23.10 24.88 -39.39
N THR A 130 -23.46 24.04 -40.37
CA THR A 130 -24.31 22.86 -40.13
C THR A 130 -23.48 21.58 -40.19
N ASN A 131 -22.66 21.42 -41.25
CA ASN A 131 -21.90 20.19 -41.51
C ASN A 131 -20.38 20.35 -41.44
N GLY A 132 -19.87 21.59 -41.47
CA GLY A 132 -18.45 21.89 -41.18
C GLY A 132 -18.28 22.43 -39.76
N ASN A 133 -17.12 23.01 -39.47
CA ASN A 133 -16.82 23.59 -38.16
C ASN A 133 -17.50 24.96 -37.99
N GLY A 134 -17.78 25.37 -36.75
CA GLY A 134 -18.26 26.73 -36.48
C GLY A 134 -17.17 27.74 -36.81
N THR A 135 -16.10 27.75 -36.02
CA THR A 135 -14.86 28.51 -36.29
C THR A 135 -13.66 27.56 -36.31
N ASP A 136 -12.74 27.80 -37.23
CA ASP A 136 -11.67 26.88 -37.62
C ASP A 136 -10.32 27.62 -37.65
N ILE A 137 -9.40 27.26 -36.75
CA ILE A 137 -8.13 27.96 -36.54
C ILE A 137 -6.96 27.06 -36.96
N ASN A 138 -6.53 27.19 -38.21
CA ASN A 138 -5.37 26.50 -38.79
C ASN A 138 -4.13 27.42 -38.90
N GLY A 139 -4.32 28.74 -38.76
CA GLY A 139 -3.28 29.76 -38.67
C GLY A 139 -3.00 30.20 -37.23
N SER A 140 -2.69 31.49 -37.04
CA SER A 140 -2.36 32.05 -35.72
C SER A 140 -3.36 33.11 -35.23
N VAL A 141 -3.70 33.05 -33.94
CA VAL A 141 -4.43 34.10 -33.21
C VAL A 141 -3.59 34.53 -32.01
N ASN A 142 -3.24 35.81 -31.93
CA ASN A 142 -2.32 36.32 -30.91
C ASN A 142 -2.94 37.51 -30.17
N THR A 143 -2.94 37.46 -28.84
CA THR A 143 -3.48 38.50 -27.95
C THR A 143 -2.36 39.00 -27.01
N SER A 144 -2.12 40.31 -26.96
CA SER A 144 -1.10 40.94 -26.11
C SER A 144 -1.48 42.35 -25.64
N GLY A 145 -0.61 42.99 -24.86
CA GLY A 145 -0.92 44.24 -24.15
C GLY A 145 -2.01 44.04 -23.09
N ASN A 146 -3.18 44.65 -23.31
CA ASN A 146 -4.45 44.42 -22.61
C ASN A 146 -5.56 44.12 -23.65
N GLY A 147 -5.21 43.59 -24.83
CA GLY A 147 -6.18 43.30 -25.89
C GLY A 147 -7.11 42.15 -25.53
N SER A 148 -8.31 42.14 -26.11
CA SER A 148 -9.30 41.05 -25.92
C SER A 148 -9.65 40.38 -27.25
N THR A 149 -9.56 39.06 -27.31
CA THR A 149 -9.97 38.28 -28.49
C THR A 149 -11.04 37.26 -28.12
N ASP A 150 -12.26 37.43 -28.64
CA ASP A 150 -13.38 36.52 -28.40
C ASP A 150 -13.58 35.61 -29.63
N ILE A 151 -13.32 34.32 -29.50
CA ILE A 151 -13.49 33.30 -30.53
C ILE A 151 -14.74 32.48 -30.21
N SER A 152 -15.71 32.48 -31.11
CA SER A 152 -16.98 31.77 -30.93
C SER A 152 -17.32 30.95 -32.16
N GLY A 153 -17.95 29.79 -31.95
CA GLY A 153 -18.28 28.88 -33.05
C GLY A 153 -19.46 27.96 -32.73
N ASN A 154 -20.42 27.85 -33.65
CA ASN A 154 -21.56 26.94 -33.52
C ASN A 154 -21.61 25.97 -34.72
N SER A 155 -21.78 24.67 -34.44
CA SER A 155 -22.03 23.65 -35.47
C SER A 155 -23.21 22.74 -35.11
N THR A 156 -23.62 21.90 -36.06
CA THR A 156 -24.51 20.75 -35.79
C THR A 156 -23.75 19.43 -35.87
N ASN A 157 -22.85 19.26 -36.84
CA ASN A 157 -22.16 17.98 -37.12
C ASN A 157 -20.63 18.05 -37.11
N GLY A 158 -20.01 19.22 -37.23
CA GLY A 158 -18.58 19.43 -36.98
C GLY A 158 -18.33 19.94 -35.57
N SER A 159 -17.09 20.34 -35.27
CA SER A 159 -16.73 20.95 -33.99
C SER A 159 -17.28 22.39 -33.91
N GLY A 160 -17.63 22.88 -32.72
CA GLY A 160 -18.07 24.26 -32.52
C GLY A 160 -16.95 25.24 -32.82
N VAL A 161 -15.83 25.12 -32.10
CA VAL A 161 -14.53 25.69 -32.49
C VAL A 161 -13.54 24.53 -32.67
N ILE A 162 -12.64 24.60 -33.66
CA ILE A 162 -11.46 23.75 -33.76
C ILE A 162 -10.18 24.60 -33.83
N VAL A 163 -9.13 24.14 -33.16
CA VAL A 163 -7.74 24.56 -33.38
C VAL A 163 -7.02 23.40 -34.07
N ASP A 164 -6.78 23.53 -35.37
CA ASP A 164 -6.21 22.50 -36.23
C ASP A 164 -4.72 22.26 -35.90
N PRO A 165 -4.04 21.20 -36.37
CA PRO A 165 -2.65 20.89 -35.96
C PRO A 165 -1.56 21.94 -36.31
N ASN A 166 -1.82 22.89 -37.22
CA ASN A 166 -0.94 24.05 -37.44
C ASN A 166 -1.44 25.31 -36.68
N GLY A 167 -2.63 25.22 -36.10
CA GLY A 167 -3.31 26.24 -35.32
C GLY A 167 -2.54 26.62 -34.06
N SER A 168 -2.48 27.92 -33.80
CA SER A 168 -1.90 28.45 -32.56
C SER A 168 -2.71 29.62 -32.02
N ILE A 169 -3.00 29.58 -30.73
CA ILE A 169 -3.63 30.67 -29.98
C ILE A 169 -2.69 31.08 -28.85
N ASN A 170 -2.26 32.34 -28.83
CA ASN A 170 -1.24 32.81 -27.89
C ASN A 170 -1.73 34.04 -27.13
N THR A 171 -1.85 33.94 -25.80
CA THR A 171 -2.27 35.03 -24.90
C THR A 171 -1.10 35.46 -24.02
N THR A 172 -0.77 36.75 -24.03
CA THR A 172 0.46 37.30 -23.43
C THR A 172 0.23 38.66 -22.78
N ASP A 173 1.22 39.21 -22.06
CA ASP A 173 1.14 40.46 -21.28
C ASP A 173 -0.01 40.44 -20.25
N ASN A 174 -1.09 41.22 -20.45
CA ASN A 174 -2.35 41.15 -19.70
C ASN A 174 -3.53 40.94 -20.68
N GLY A 175 -3.27 40.34 -21.85
CA GLY A 175 -4.29 40.07 -22.86
C GLY A 175 -5.30 39.00 -22.39
N THR A 176 -6.49 39.05 -22.95
CA THR A 176 -7.60 38.14 -22.60
C THR A 176 -8.13 37.44 -23.86
N THR A 177 -8.09 36.11 -23.92
CA THR A 177 -8.61 35.35 -25.06
C THR A 177 -9.73 34.42 -24.61
N ASN A 178 -10.95 34.62 -25.12
CA ASN A 178 -12.09 33.77 -24.84
C ASN A 178 -12.33 32.83 -26.03
N ILE A 179 -12.63 31.56 -25.79
CA ILE A 179 -12.95 30.55 -26.80
C ILE A 179 -14.27 29.88 -26.38
N SER A 180 -15.26 29.84 -27.27
CA SER A 180 -16.59 29.32 -26.96
C SER A 180 -17.20 28.56 -28.13
N GLY A 181 -17.15 27.24 -28.05
CA GLY A 181 -17.66 26.33 -29.06
C GLY A 181 -18.96 25.64 -28.63
N ASN A 182 -19.93 25.52 -29.54
CA ASN A 182 -21.14 24.72 -29.35
C ASN A 182 -21.35 23.77 -30.52
N SER A 183 -21.63 22.49 -30.25
CA SER A 183 -22.05 21.53 -31.27
C SER A 183 -23.22 20.66 -30.79
N THR A 184 -23.77 19.86 -31.70
CA THR A 184 -24.77 18.83 -31.38
C THR A 184 -24.17 17.43 -31.48
N ASN A 185 -23.47 17.14 -32.58
CA ASN A 185 -22.96 15.80 -32.89
C ASN A 185 -21.42 15.70 -32.96
N GLY A 186 -20.72 16.82 -33.15
CA GLY A 186 -19.28 16.91 -32.91
C GLY A 186 -19.01 17.53 -31.54
N ASP A 187 -17.77 17.93 -31.30
CA ASP A 187 -17.33 18.45 -30.01
C ASP A 187 -17.63 19.95 -29.86
N GLY A 188 -17.70 20.44 -28.63
CA GLY A 188 -17.89 21.87 -28.38
C GLY A 188 -16.68 22.67 -28.86
N THR A 189 -15.54 22.49 -28.20
CA THR A 189 -14.23 23.04 -28.62
C THR A 189 -13.20 21.91 -28.73
N ASP A 190 -12.52 21.86 -29.87
CA ASP A 190 -11.56 20.83 -30.28
C ASP A 190 -10.16 21.47 -30.41
N ILE A 191 -9.16 20.89 -29.75
CA ILE A 191 -7.80 21.44 -29.64
C ILE A 191 -6.79 20.39 -30.12
N ASN A 192 -6.48 20.43 -31.41
CA ASN A 192 -5.47 19.60 -32.07
C ASN A 192 -4.14 20.37 -32.30
N GLY A 193 -4.18 21.70 -32.22
CA GLY A 193 -3.02 22.60 -32.24
C GLY A 193 -2.54 23.03 -30.86
N SER A 194 -2.01 24.25 -30.75
CA SER A 194 -1.45 24.77 -29.50
C SER A 194 -2.19 25.99 -28.95
N ILE A 195 -2.39 26.03 -27.63
CA ILE A 195 -2.93 27.18 -26.89
C ILE A 195 -1.93 27.53 -25.78
N ASN A 196 -1.42 28.76 -25.78
CA ASN A 196 -0.33 29.16 -24.89
C ASN A 196 -0.69 30.45 -24.13
N THR A 197 -0.57 30.44 -22.82
CA THR A 197 -0.85 31.58 -21.93
C THR A 197 0.41 31.94 -21.12
N SER A 198 0.82 33.21 -21.14
CA SER A 198 2.00 33.71 -20.43
C SER A 198 1.87 35.18 -19.96
N GLY A 199 2.90 35.71 -19.30
CA GLY A 199 2.84 37.01 -18.62
C GLY A 199 1.86 36.99 -17.44
N ASN A 200 0.78 37.75 -17.54
CA ASN A 200 -0.41 37.72 -16.68
C ASN A 200 -1.69 37.54 -17.56
N GLY A 201 -1.55 36.99 -18.77
CA GLY A 201 -2.66 36.81 -19.71
C GLY A 201 -3.68 35.78 -19.22
N THR A 202 -4.92 35.90 -19.68
CA THR A 202 -6.00 34.95 -19.33
C THR A 202 -6.62 34.32 -20.58
N THR A 203 -6.69 32.99 -20.63
CA THR A 203 -7.33 32.26 -21.72
C THR A 203 -8.50 31.44 -21.19
N ASP A 204 -9.73 31.82 -21.53
CA ASP A 204 -10.95 31.11 -21.12
C ASP A 204 -11.43 30.22 -22.27
N ILE A 205 -11.33 28.90 -22.10
CA ILE A 205 -11.77 27.88 -23.06
C ILE A 205 -13.09 27.28 -22.58
N SER A 206 -14.13 27.36 -23.41
CA SER A 206 -15.46 26.81 -23.11
C SER A 206 -16.00 26.01 -24.29
N GLY A 207 -16.72 24.94 -24.00
CA GLY A 207 -17.27 24.07 -25.02
C GLY A 207 -18.53 23.31 -24.57
N ASN A 208 -19.57 23.29 -25.40
CA ASN A 208 -20.81 22.57 -25.13
C ASN A 208 -21.15 21.61 -26.27
N SER A 209 -21.43 20.34 -25.97
CA SER A 209 -21.97 19.38 -26.93
C SER A 209 -23.21 18.64 -26.40
N THR A 210 -23.89 17.91 -27.28
CA THR A 210 -24.90 16.91 -26.90
C THR A 210 -24.35 15.49 -26.99
N ASN A 211 -23.57 15.18 -28.05
CA ASN A 211 -23.11 13.82 -28.33
C ASN A 211 -21.59 13.65 -28.44
N GLY A 212 -20.84 14.71 -28.72
CA GLY A 212 -19.37 14.72 -28.56
C GLY A 212 -18.97 15.17 -27.16
N SER A 213 -17.69 15.43 -26.96
CA SER A 213 -17.14 16.02 -25.73
C SER A 213 -17.45 17.53 -25.67
N GLY A 214 -17.51 18.09 -24.47
CA GLY A 214 -17.66 19.53 -24.29
C GLY A 214 -16.43 20.28 -24.79
N VAL A 215 -15.27 19.96 -24.21
CA VAL A 215 -13.94 20.33 -24.76
C VAL A 215 -13.15 19.05 -24.97
N ILE A 216 -12.35 18.96 -26.04
CA ILE A 216 -11.35 17.90 -26.24
C ILE A 216 -9.97 18.50 -26.54
N VAL A 217 -8.93 17.98 -25.89
CA VAL A 217 -7.52 18.19 -26.26
C VAL A 217 -7.04 16.92 -26.97
N ASP A 218 -6.94 16.98 -28.29
CA ASP A 218 -6.61 15.84 -29.17
C ASP A 218 -5.13 15.42 -28.99
N PRO A 219 -4.64 14.25 -29.48
CA PRO A 219 -3.27 13.77 -29.20
C PRO A 219 -2.11 14.65 -29.68
N ASN A 220 -2.33 15.59 -30.62
CA ASN A 220 -1.32 16.61 -30.99
C ASN A 220 -1.54 17.94 -30.23
N GLY A 221 -2.67 18.05 -29.55
CA GLY A 221 -3.12 19.19 -28.77
C GLY A 221 -2.21 19.51 -27.60
N SER A 222 -1.99 20.80 -27.37
CA SER A 222 -1.26 21.28 -26.19
C SER A 222 -1.87 22.56 -25.61
N VAL A 223 -2.03 22.59 -24.30
CA VAL A 223 -2.43 23.79 -23.54
C VAL A 223 -1.32 24.10 -22.53
N ASN A 224 -0.67 25.26 -22.64
CA ASN A 224 0.51 25.61 -21.86
C ASN A 224 0.29 26.92 -21.08
N THR A 225 0.34 26.87 -19.75
CA THR A 225 0.20 28.03 -18.86
C THR A 225 1.52 28.31 -18.14
N THR A 226 2.01 29.54 -18.25
CA THR A 226 3.37 29.94 -17.79
C THR A 226 3.37 31.34 -17.16
N ASP A 227 4.50 31.77 -16.58
CA ASP A 227 4.66 33.03 -15.84
C ASP A 227 3.64 33.20 -14.69
N ASN A 228 2.68 34.11 -14.80
CA ASN A 228 1.51 34.22 -13.91
C ASN A 228 0.21 34.17 -14.74
N GLY A 229 0.23 33.50 -15.90
CA GLY A 229 -0.94 33.35 -16.76
C GLY A 229 -2.02 32.47 -16.13
N THR A 230 -3.26 32.64 -16.56
CA THR A 230 -4.41 31.81 -16.15
C THR A 230 -5.06 31.18 -17.37
N THR A 231 -5.23 29.87 -17.40
CA THR A 231 -6.00 29.17 -18.44
C THR A 231 -7.17 28.42 -17.82
N ASN A 232 -8.39 28.78 -18.18
CA ASN A 232 -9.59 28.11 -17.72
C ASN A 232 -10.11 27.20 -18.84
N ILE A 233 -10.55 25.99 -18.52
CA ILE A 233 -11.13 25.02 -19.45
C ILE A 233 -12.45 24.54 -18.87
N SER A 234 -13.55 24.66 -19.63
CA SER A 234 -14.90 24.34 -19.15
C SER A 234 -15.74 23.67 -20.22
N GLY A 235 -15.83 22.34 -20.13
CA GLY A 235 -16.61 21.52 -21.04
C GLY A 235 -17.94 21.04 -20.45
N ASN A 236 -19.00 21.04 -21.25
CA ASN A 236 -20.29 20.45 -20.91
C ASN A 236 -20.76 19.50 -22.01
N SER A 237 -21.17 18.29 -21.65
CA SER A 237 -21.85 17.37 -22.59
C SER A 237 -23.09 16.72 -21.97
N THR A 238 -23.86 16.04 -22.81
CA THR A 238 -24.97 15.17 -22.38
C THR A 238 -24.59 13.70 -22.49
N ASN A 239 -24.02 13.28 -23.63
CA ASN A 239 -23.75 11.87 -23.93
C ASN A 239 -22.26 11.52 -24.11
N GLY A 240 -21.41 12.50 -24.46
CA GLY A 240 -19.96 12.38 -24.36
C GLY A 240 -19.47 12.95 -23.02
N ASP A 241 -18.18 13.21 -22.92
CA ASP A 241 -17.54 13.67 -21.68
C ASP A 241 -17.60 15.20 -21.55
N GLY A 242 -17.43 15.71 -20.33
CA GLY A 242 -17.36 17.16 -20.11
C GLY A 242 -16.12 17.73 -20.77
N THR A 243 -14.94 17.38 -20.26
CA THR A 243 -13.64 17.71 -20.86
C THR A 243 -12.78 16.46 -21.02
N ASP A 244 -12.31 16.21 -22.23
CA ASP A 244 -11.48 15.06 -22.64
C ASP A 244 -10.04 15.54 -22.95
N ILE A 245 -9.03 14.82 -22.47
CA ILE A 245 -7.62 15.21 -22.52
C ILE A 245 -6.79 14.01 -23.00
N ASN A 246 -6.57 13.95 -24.31
CA ASN A 246 -5.74 12.95 -25.00
C ASN A 246 -4.36 13.52 -25.38
N GLY A 247 -4.22 14.85 -25.43
CA GLY A 247 -2.98 15.58 -25.62
C GLY A 247 -2.26 15.96 -24.31
N SER A 248 -1.69 17.17 -24.27
CA SER A 248 -0.90 17.64 -23.12
C SER A 248 -1.40 18.96 -22.52
N ILE A 249 -1.37 19.06 -21.19
CA ILE A 249 -1.63 20.29 -20.45
C ILE A 249 -0.47 20.53 -19.49
N ASN A 250 0.17 21.69 -19.57
CA ASN A 250 1.40 21.99 -18.82
C ASN A 250 1.27 23.32 -18.07
N THR A 251 1.50 23.31 -16.76
CA THR A 251 1.46 24.49 -15.89
C THR A 251 2.83 24.70 -15.23
N SER A 252 3.40 25.90 -15.36
CA SER A 252 4.72 26.25 -14.78
C SER A 252 4.83 27.73 -14.37
N GLY A 253 5.99 28.14 -13.84
CA GLY A 253 6.16 29.45 -13.21
C GLY A 253 5.32 29.58 -11.93
N ASN A 254 4.37 30.50 -11.93
CA ASN A 254 3.27 30.65 -10.97
C ASN A 254 1.91 30.61 -11.69
N GLY A 255 1.84 29.97 -12.87
CA GLY A 255 0.63 29.93 -13.68
C GLY A 255 -0.48 29.09 -13.04
N THR A 256 -1.74 29.37 -13.40
CA THR A 256 -2.91 28.62 -12.93
C THR A 256 -3.69 28.02 -14.10
N THR A 257 -3.95 26.72 -14.08
CA THR A 257 -4.80 26.05 -15.08
C THR A 257 -6.01 25.42 -14.39
N ASP A 258 -7.21 25.95 -14.61
CA ASP A 258 -8.46 25.43 -14.04
C ASP A 258 -9.20 24.59 -15.09
N ILE A 259 -9.21 23.27 -14.90
CA ILE A 259 -9.89 22.30 -15.77
C ILE A 259 -11.22 21.91 -15.13
N SER A 260 -12.32 22.08 -15.84
CA SER A 260 -13.67 21.73 -15.36
C SER A 260 -14.47 21.05 -16.45
N GLY A 261 -15.27 20.05 -16.06
CA GLY A 261 -16.08 19.28 -17.00
C GLY A 261 -17.36 18.75 -16.38
N ASN A 262 -18.49 18.86 -17.08
CA ASN A 262 -19.79 18.35 -16.64
C ASN A 262 -20.41 17.44 -17.71
N SER A 263 -20.84 16.24 -17.33
CA SER A 263 -21.64 15.36 -18.20
C SER A 263 -22.89 14.81 -17.52
N THR A 264 -23.79 14.24 -18.32
CA THR A 264 -24.92 13.43 -17.82
C THR A 264 -24.61 11.94 -17.92
N ASN A 265 -24.04 11.49 -19.04
CA ASN A 265 -23.84 10.06 -19.32
C ASN A 265 -22.38 9.63 -19.54
N GLY A 266 -21.51 10.53 -19.99
CA GLY A 266 -20.06 10.33 -19.94
C GLY A 266 -19.49 10.74 -18.57
N SER A 267 -18.18 10.80 -18.45
CA SER A 267 -17.48 11.31 -17.28
C SER A 267 -17.42 12.85 -17.30
N GLY A 268 -17.17 13.46 -16.14
CA GLY A 268 -17.02 14.91 -16.02
C GLY A 268 -15.74 15.40 -16.70
N VAL A 269 -14.58 14.91 -16.24
CA VAL A 269 -13.28 15.08 -16.91
C VAL A 269 -12.67 13.71 -17.19
N VAL A 270 -12.03 13.54 -18.34
CA VAL A 270 -11.25 12.35 -18.71
C VAL A 270 -9.82 12.79 -19.05
N VAL A 271 -8.82 12.06 -18.55
CA VAL A 271 -7.44 12.08 -19.03
C VAL A 271 -7.18 10.73 -19.70
N ASP A 272 -7.23 10.70 -21.03
CA ASP A 272 -7.14 9.48 -21.86
C ASP A 272 -5.71 8.88 -21.80
N PRO A 273 -5.44 7.63 -22.24
CA PRO A 273 -4.13 6.98 -22.05
C PRO A 273 -2.89 7.66 -22.68
N ASN A 274 -3.06 8.59 -23.63
CA ASN A 274 -1.96 9.45 -24.13
C ASN A 274 -1.93 10.83 -23.42
N GLY A 275 -2.98 11.14 -22.68
CA GLY A 275 -3.19 12.35 -21.91
C GLY A 275 -2.12 12.56 -20.84
N SER A 276 -1.64 13.80 -20.75
CA SER A 276 -0.68 14.21 -19.72
C SER A 276 -0.99 15.59 -19.16
N ILE A 277 -1.03 15.68 -17.83
CA ILE A 277 -1.17 16.94 -17.09
C ILE A 277 0.08 17.09 -16.24
N ASN A 278 0.83 18.19 -16.41
CA ASN A 278 2.11 18.41 -15.73
C ASN A 278 2.12 19.75 -14.99
N THR A 279 2.21 19.73 -13.67
CA THR A 279 2.31 20.91 -12.80
C THR A 279 3.73 21.03 -12.23
N THR A 280 4.38 22.17 -12.44
CA THR A 280 5.80 22.38 -12.15
C THR A 280 6.07 23.78 -11.57
N ASP A 281 7.31 24.05 -11.13
CA ASP A 281 7.73 25.30 -10.46
C ASP A 281 6.88 25.65 -9.22
N ASN A 282 6.02 26.67 -9.27
CA ASN A 282 4.97 26.97 -8.28
C ASN A 282 3.59 27.06 -8.96
N GLY A 283 3.41 26.37 -10.09
CA GLY A 283 2.15 26.35 -10.83
C GLY A 283 1.04 25.64 -10.05
N THR A 284 -0.21 25.98 -10.38
CA THR A 284 -1.41 25.37 -9.80
C THR A 284 -2.29 24.80 -10.90
N THR A 285 -2.62 23.52 -10.85
CA THR A 285 -3.58 22.91 -11.78
C THR A 285 -4.77 22.35 -11.01
N ASN A 286 -5.96 22.87 -11.27
CA ASN A 286 -7.20 22.38 -10.68
C ASN A 286 -7.94 21.50 -11.69
N ILE A 287 -8.51 20.38 -11.28
CA ILE A 287 -9.31 19.47 -12.10
C ILE A 287 -10.62 19.22 -11.38
N SER A 288 -11.76 19.48 -12.04
CA SER A 288 -13.08 19.37 -11.41
C SER A 288 -14.13 18.81 -12.36
N GLY A 289 -14.36 17.50 -12.23
CA GLY A 289 -15.34 16.76 -13.02
C GLY A 289 -16.64 16.48 -12.27
N ASN A 290 -17.78 16.64 -12.94
CA ASN A 290 -19.10 16.28 -12.42
C ASN A 290 -19.85 15.39 -13.42
N SER A 291 -20.39 14.26 -12.97
CA SER A 291 -21.31 13.44 -13.78
C SER A 291 -22.56 12.99 -13.01
N THR A 292 -23.55 12.51 -13.75
CA THR A 292 -24.71 11.81 -13.19
C THR A 292 -24.55 10.29 -13.30
N ASN A 293 -24.13 9.77 -14.46
CA ASN A 293 -24.10 8.33 -14.74
C ASN A 293 -22.71 7.76 -15.04
N GLY A 294 -21.77 8.57 -15.55
CA GLY A 294 -20.35 8.23 -15.62
C GLY A 294 -19.63 8.69 -14.35
N ASP A 295 -18.30 8.77 -14.41
CA ASP A 295 -17.48 9.14 -13.25
C ASP A 295 -17.32 10.66 -13.15
N GLY A 296 -16.93 11.16 -11.97
CA GLY A 296 -16.63 12.59 -11.81
C GLY A 296 -15.40 12.96 -12.64
N THR A 297 -14.24 12.44 -12.25
CA THR A 297 -12.98 12.56 -12.99
C THR A 297 -12.35 11.18 -13.20
N ASP A 298 -11.96 10.88 -14.43
CA ASP A 298 -11.31 9.63 -14.87
C ASP A 298 -9.87 9.91 -15.31
N ILE A 299 -8.90 9.21 -14.71
CA ILE A 299 -7.47 9.34 -14.99
C ILE A 299 -6.93 8.01 -15.54
N ASN A 300 -6.91 7.88 -16.87
CA ASN A 300 -6.33 6.75 -17.61
C ASN A 300 -4.92 7.06 -18.17
N GLY A 301 -4.58 8.36 -18.27
CA GLY A 301 -3.26 8.86 -18.65
C GLY A 301 -2.37 9.20 -17.44
N SER A 302 -1.69 10.34 -17.48
CA SER A 302 -0.74 10.75 -16.43
C SER A 302 -1.01 12.15 -15.86
N VAL A 303 -0.87 12.28 -14.54
CA VAL A 303 -0.89 13.57 -13.82
C VAL A 303 0.36 13.67 -12.95
N ASN A 304 1.20 14.67 -13.20
CA ASN A 304 2.53 14.79 -12.59
C ASN A 304 2.69 16.14 -11.89
N THR A 305 3.10 16.13 -10.63
CA THR A 305 3.34 17.32 -9.80
C THR A 305 4.80 17.34 -9.30
N SER A 306 5.52 18.44 -9.55
CA SER A 306 6.94 18.61 -9.17
C SER A 306 7.29 20.05 -8.78
N GLY A 307 8.54 20.31 -8.41
CA GLY A 307 8.98 21.60 -7.85
C GLY A 307 8.31 21.89 -6.50
N ASN A 308 7.49 22.94 -6.45
CA ASN A 308 6.55 23.26 -5.38
C ASN A 308 5.12 23.42 -5.95
N GLY A 309 4.82 22.78 -7.09
CA GLY A 309 3.53 22.89 -7.76
C GLY A 309 2.40 22.22 -6.96
N THR A 310 1.17 22.65 -7.21
CA THR A 310 -0.05 22.10 -6.58
C THR A 310 -1.02 21.58 -7.63
N THR A 311 -1.47 20.34 -7.52
CA THR A 311 -2.50 19.77 -8.39
C THR A 311 -3.71 19.31 -7.56
N ASP A 312 -4.86 19.98 -7.70
CA ASP A 312 -6.09 19.63 -6.99
C ASP A 312 -7.04 18.89 -7.92
N ILE A 313 -7.20 17.58 -7.71
CA ILE A 313 -8.08 16.69 -8.49
C ILE A 313 -9.37 16.46 -7.72
N SER A 314 -10.50 16.83 -8.30
CA SER A 314 -11.83 16.68 -7.68
C SER A 314 -12.83 16.05 -8.65
N GLY A 315 -13.73 15.24 -8.13
CA GLY A 315 -14.71 14.53 -8.94
C GLY A 315 -15.98 14.20 -8.18
N ASN A 316 -17.14 14.51 -8.75
CA ASN A 316 -18.45 14.23 -8.17
C ASN A 316 -19.30 13.39 -9.12
N SER A 317 -19.83 12.25 -8.66
CA SER A 317 -20.83 11.48 -9.41
C SER A 317 -22.08 11.14 -8.57
N THR A 318 -23.16 10.77 -9.25
CA THR A 318 -24.33 10.17 -8.60
C THR A 318 -24.28 8.65 -8.69
N ASN A 319 -23.93 8.08 -9.85
CA ASN A 319 -24.00 6.63 -10.10
C ASN A 319 -22.64 5.97 -10.42
N GLY A 320 -21.68 6.72 -10.97
CA GLY A 320 -20.29 6.28 -11.10
C GLY A 320 -19.47 6.61 -9.85
N THR A 321 -18.17 6.48 -9.96
CA THR A 321 -17.18 6.87 -8.95
C THR A 321 -16.96 8.40 -8.95
N GLY A 322 -16.52 8.97 -7.83
CA GLY A 322 -16.12 10.38 -7.75
C GLY A 322 -14.86 10.67 -8.55
N VAL A 323 -13.71 10.11 -8.14
CA VAL A 323 -12.47 10.11 -8.94
C VAL A 323 -11.97 8.68 -9.14
N ILE A 324 -11.70 8.27 -10.38
CA ILE A 324 -11.06 6.99 -10.70
C ILE A 324 -9.68 7.20 -11.31
N VAL A 325 -8.71 6.38 -10.90
CA VAL A 325 -7.42 6.21 -11.55
C VAL A 325 -7.42 4.82 -12.19
N ASP A 326 -7.62 4.77 -13.50
CA ASP A 326 -7.80 3.54 -14.28
C ASP A 326 -6.47 2.73 -14.37
N PRO A 327 -6.42 1.45 -14.81
CA PRO A 327 -5.20 0.64 -14.75
C PRO A 327 -3.98 1.12 -15.53
N ASN A 328 -4.12 2.04 -16.50
CA ASN A 328 -2.98 2.72 -17.14
C ASN A 328 -2.66 4.09 -16.47
N GLY A 329 -3.57 4.56 -15.62
CA GLY A 329 -3.54 5.81 -14.89
C GLY A 329 -2.34 5.90 -13.93
N SER A 330 -1.71 7.06 -13.92
CA SER A 330 -0.63 7.36 -12.99
C SER A 330 -0.70 8.78 -12.45
N ILE A 331 -0.59 8.91 -11.13
CA ILE A 331 -0.49 10.19 -10.43
C ILE A 331 0.85 10.21 -9.69
N ASN A 332 1.70 11.19 -9.99
CA ASN A 332 3.08 11.22 -9.49
C ASN A 332 3.40 12.56 -8.81
N THR A 333 3.65 12.54 -7.50
CA THR A 333 4.05 13.69 -6.69
C THR A 333 5.54 13.60 -6.32
N THR A 334 6.29 14.66 -6.62
CA THR A 334 7.77 14.69 -6.53
C THR A 334 8.27 16.04 -5.99
N ASP A 335 9.57 16.15 -5.70
CA ASP A 335 10.22 17.35 -5.12
C ASP A 335 9.56 17.84 -3.81
N ASN A 336 8.86 18.99 -3.81
CA ASN A 336 7.99 19.46 -2.73
C ASN A 336 6.55 19.70 -3.26
N GLY A 337 6.17 19.03 -4.35
CA GLY A 337 4.85 19.15 -4.95
C GLY A 337 3.74 18.65 -4.02
N THR A 338 2.54 19.17 -4.21
CA THR A 338 1.33 18.76 -3.46
C THR A 338 0.26 18.30 -4.44
N THR A 339 -0.26 17.09 -4.30
CA THR A 339 -1.38 16.59 -5.11
C THR A 339 -2.55 16.23 -4.19
N ASN A 340 -3.68 16.89 -4.35
CA ASN A 340 -4.90 16.55 -3.63
C ASN A 340 -5.84 15.76 -4.56
N ILE A 341 -6.47 14.70 -4.06
CA ILE A 341 -7.48 13.91 -4.76
C ILE A 341 -8.73 13.90 -3.87
N SER A 342 -9.89 14.21 -4.44
CA SER A 342 -11.15 14.36 -3.70
C SER A 342 -12.35 13.90 -4.51
N GLY A 343 -12.72 12.63 -4.31
CA GLY A 343 -13.87 12.00 -4.97
C GLY A 343 -15.11 11.93 -4.09
N ASN A 344 -16.28 12.24 -4.65
CA ASN A 344 -17.57 12.11 -3.98
C ASN A 344 -18.54 11.31 -4.86
N SER A 345 -19.20 10.29 -4.29
CA SER A 345 -20.30 9.59 -4.96
C SER A 345 -21.52 9.35 -4.07
N THR A 346 -22.67 9.07 -4.69
CA THR A 346 -23.85 8.54 -4.00
C THR A 346 -23.93 7.02 -4.09
N ASN A 347 -23.70 6.43 -5.27
CA ASN A 347 -23.91 4.99 -5.49
C ASN A 347 -22.65 4.21 -5.92
N GLY A 348 -21.62 4.88 -6.44
CA GLY A 348 -20.30 4.29 -6.69
C GLY A 348 -19.32 4.60 -5.55
N ASN A 349 -18.03 4.41 -5.81
CA ASN A 349 -16.97 4.69 -4.83
C ASN A 349 -16.69 6.20 -4.76
N GLY A 350 -16.16 6.69 -3.63
CA GLY A 350 -15.71 8.08 -3.54
C GLY A 350 -14.49 8.30 -4.45
N THR A 351 -13.37 7.68 -4.10
CA THR A 351 -12.15 7.62 -4.92
C THR A 351 -11.72 6.17 -5.14
N ASP A 352 -11.28 5.83 -6.35
CA ASP A 352 -10.97 4.46 -6.78
C ASP A 352 -9.60 4.42 -7.47
N ILE A 353 -8.66 3.63 -6.93
CA ILE A 353 -7.28 3.56 -7.41
C ILE A 353 -7.01 2.16 -7.98
N ASN A 354 -7.17 2.02 -9.29
CA ASN A 354 -6.87 0.80 -10.05
C ASN A 354 -5.52 0.89 -10.79
N GLY A 355 -5.02 2.11 -11.02
CA GLY A 355 -3.68 2.41 -11.52
C GLY A 355 -2.65 2.65 -10.41
N SER A 356 -1.84 3.71 -10.54
CA SER A 356 -0.77 4.01 -9.58
C SER A 356 -0.79 5.44 -9.04
N VAL A 357 -0.52 5.60 -7.74
CA VAL A 357 -0.29 6.89 -7.08
C VAL A 357 1.06 6.83 -6.37
N ASN A 358 2.00 7.71 -6.73
CA ASN A 358 3.39 7.64 -6.29
C ASN A 358 3.83 8.97 -5.66
N THR A 359 4.35 8.93 -4.43
CA THR A 359 4.85 10.09 -3.68
C THR A 359 6.34 9.91 -3.35
N SER A 360 7.16 10.91 -3.65
CA SER A 360 8.63 10.87 -3.48
C SER A 360 9.23 12.26 -3.18
N GLY A 361 10.55 12.33 -2.95
CA GLY A 361 11.20 13.56 -2.50
C GLY A 361 10.75 13.98 -1.10
N ASN A 362 10.10 15.14 -1.01
CA ASN A 362 9.33 15.63 0.14
C ASN A 362 7.87 15.95 -0.28
N GLY A 363 7.38 15.34 -1.37
CA GLY A 363 6.04 15.59 -1.91
C GLY A 363 4.93 15.13 -0.96
N THR A 364 3.75 15.74 -1.08
CA THR A 364 2.56 15.37 -0.30
C THR A 364 1.40 14.98 -1.22
N THR A 365 0.76 13.84 -0.97
CA THR A 365 -0.41 13.40 -1.73
C THR A 365 -1.58 13.08 -0.79
N ASP A 366 -2.69 13.82 -0.88
CA ASP A 366 -3.88 13.61 -0.05
C ASP A 366 -4.98 12.91 -0.86
N ILE A 367 -5.29 11.66 -0.56
CA ILE A 367 -6.29 10.82 -1.26
C ILE A 367 -7.57 10.72 -0.42
N ASN A 368 -8.55 11.57 -0.73
CA ASN A 368 -9.82 11.66 -0.02
C ASN A 368 -10.96 11.09 -0.85
N GLY A 369 -11.90 10.37 -0.22
CA GLY A 369 -13.05 9.80 -0.92
C GLY A 369 -14.29 9.66 -0.02
N ASN A 370 -15.44 10.13 -0.49
CA ASN A 370 -16.71 10.08 0.24
C ASN A 370 -17.77 9.32 -0.56
N SER A 371 -18.46 8.34 0.04
CA SER A 371 -19.63 7.70 -0.58
C SER A 371 -20.83 7.54 0.37
N THR A 372 -22.02 7.37 -0.20
CA THR A 372 -23.21 6.93 0.55
C THR A 372 -23.39 5.42 0.50
N ASN A 373 -23.14 4.78 -0.65
CA ASN A 373 -23.44 3.35 -0.86
C ASN A 373 -22.27 2.48 -1.35
N GLY A 374 -21.21 3.07 -1.92
CA GLY A 374 -19.95 2.39 -2.21
C GLY A 374 -18.93 2.58 -1.09
N THR A 375 -17.66 2.29 -1.35
CA THR A 375 -16.56 2.61 -0.44
C THR A 375 -16.23 4.11 -0.47
N GLY A 376 -15.63 4.65 0.59
CA GLY A 376 -15.09 6.01 0.59
C GLY A 376 -13.88 6.11 -0.34
N VAL A 377 -12.80 5.39 -0.01
CA VAL A 377 -11.67 5.14 -0.91
C VAL A 377 -11.52 3.64 -1.14
N ILE A 378 -11.17 3.22 -2.37
CA ILE A 378 -10.67 1.87 -2.64
C ILE A 378 -9.33 1.92 -3.37
N VAL A 379 -8.41 1.01 -3.02
CA VAL A 379 -7.25 0.63 -3.83
C VAL A 379 -7.56 -0.75 -4.40
N ASP A 380 -7.90 -0.81 -5.68
CA ASP A 380 -8.38 -2.02 -6.39
C ASP A 380 -7.23 -3.03 -6.59
N PRO A 381 -7.45 -4.31 -6.97
CA PRO A 381 -6.38 -5.33 -7.00
C PRO A 381 -5.19 -5.09 -7.94
N ASN A 382 -5.31 -4.20 -8.95
CA ASN A 382 -4.15 -3.75 -9.75
C ASN A 382 -3.53 -2.44 -9.21
N GLY A 383 -4.23 -1.80 -8.27
CA GLY A 383 -3.92 -0.53 -7.66
C GLY A 383 -2.65 -0.56 -6.82
N SER A 384 -1.89 0.54 -6.88
CA SER A 384 -0.75 0.75 -5.99
C SER A 384 -0.64 2.19 -5.51
N VAL A 385 -0.40 2.36 -4.21
CA VAL A 385 -0.05 3.63 -3.58
C VAL A 385 1.34 3.52 -2.97
N ASN A 386 2.30 4.30 -3.45
CA ASN A 386 3.72 4.13 -3.12
C ASN A 386 4.32 5.41 -2.53
N THR A 387 4.78 5.36 -1.27
CA THR A 387 5.42 6.48 -0.57
C THR A 387 6.90 6.20 -0.32
N THR A 388 7.76 7.13 -0.73
CA THR A 388 9.23 6.97 -0.78
C THR A 388 9.97 8.25 -0.34
N ASP A 389 11.29 8.19 -0.19
CA ASP A 389 12.16 9.28 0.29
C ASP A 389 11.72 9.89 1.63
N ASN A 390 11.20 11.12 1.66
CA ASN A 390 10.52 11.75 2.80
C ASN A 390 9.10 12.20 2.40
N GLY A 391 8.50 11.56 1.40
CA GLY A 391 7.15 11.86 0.94
C GLY A 391 6.09 11.51 1.99
N THR A 392 4.94 12.19 1.91
CA THR A 392 3.78 11.96 2.78
C THR A 392 2.56 11.62 1.92
N THR A 393 1.90 10.49 2.18
CA THR A 393 0.64 10.15 1.51
C THR A 393 -0.46 9.94 2.54
N ASN A 394 -1.54 10.71 2.46
CA ASN A 394 -2.70 10.53 3.32
C ASN A 394 -3.81 9.84 2.51
N ILE A 395 -4.53 8.89 3.12
CA ILE A 395 -5.68 8.19 2.55
C ILE A 395 -6.83 8.31 3.55
N SER A 396 -7.96 8.87 3.13
CA SER A 396 -9.11 9.16 4.01
C SER A 396 -10.43 8.87 3.31
N GLY A 397 -11.10 7.79 3.74
CA GLY A 397 -12.36 7.33 3.15
C GLY A 397 -13.55 7.38 4.11
N ASP A 398 -14.60 8.13 3.76
CA ASP A 398 -15.86 8.17 4.51
C ASP A 398 -16.97 7.42 3.74
N SER A 399 -17.67 6.50 4.39
CA SER A 399 -18.90 5.88 3.84
C SER A 399 -20.06 5.76 4.84
N THR A 400 -21.27 5.65 4.30
CA THR A 400 -22.47 5.33 5.11
C THR A 400 -22.80 3.83 5.08
N ASN A 401 -22.79 3.20 3.90
CA ASN A 401 -23.26 1.81 3.74
C ASN A 401 -22.19 0.83 3.23
N GLY A 402 -21.11 1.30 2.62
CA GLY A 402 -19.90 0.52 2.37
C GLY A 402 -18.83 0.83 3.42
N ASP A 403 -17.61 0.39 3.14
CA ASP A 403 -16.45 0.60 4.01
C ASP A 403 -15.85 1.99 3.83
N GLY A 404 -15.13 2.49 4.84
CA GLY A 404 -14.46 3.80 4.76
C GLY A 404 -13.35 3.76 3.71
N THR A 405 -12.28 3.04 4.01
CA THR A 405 -11.17 2.75 3.07
C THR A 405 -10.97 1.25 2.88
N ASP A 406 -10.95 0.79 1.62
CA ASP A 406 -10.71 -0.59 1.22
C ASP A 406 -9.35 -0.72 0.50
N ILE A 407 -8.47 -1.60 1.00
CA ILE A 407 -7.17 -1.91 0.41
C ILE A 407 -7.19 -3.34 -0.14
N ASN A 408 -7.50 -3.49 -1.43
CA ASN A 408 -7.47 -4.75 -2.17
C ASN A 408 -6.20 -4.91 -3.04
N GLY A 409 -5.56 -3.78 -3.38
CA GLY A 409 -4.26 -3.71 -4.05
C GLY A 409 -3.08 -3.61 -3.10
N SER A 410 -2.15 -2.68 -3.36
CA SER A 410 -0.95 -2.50 -2.54
C SER A 410 -0.73 -1.06 -2.04
N VAL A 411 -0.30 -0.92 -0.79
CA VAL A 411 0.20 0.33 -0.22
C VAL A 411 1.61 0.10 0.32
N ASN A 412 2.60 0.84 -0.18
CA ASN A 412 4.01 0.60 0.12
C ASN A 412 4.71 1.86 0.64
N THR A 413 5.28 1.81 1.85
CA THR A 413 5.99 2.91 2.50
C THR A 413 7.45 2.55 2.72
N SER A 414 8.38 3.38 2.25
CA SER A 414 9.84 3.11 2.32
C SER A 414 10.67 4.39 2.45
N GLY A 415 12.01 4.26 2.55
CA GLY A 415 12.89 5.39 2.85
C GLY A 415 12.66 5.92 4.27
N ASN A 416 12.21 7.17 4.38
CA ASN A 416 11.64 7.79 5.59
C ASN A 416 10.20 8.29 5.31
N GLY A 417 9.51 7.73 4.31
CA GLY A 417 8.18 8.16 3.90
C GLY A 417 7.12 7.90 4.98
N THR A 418 6.04 8.68 4.96
CA THR A 418 4.91 8.57 5.89
C THR A 418 3.62 8.28 5.12
N THR A 419 2.88 7.25 5.49
CA THR A 419 1.56 6.96 4.89
C THR A 419 0.50 6.85 5.97
N ASP A 420 -0.44 7.80 6.02
CA ASP A 420 -1.55 7.79 6.98
C ASP A 420 -2.81 7.27 6.29
N ILE A 421 -3.26 6.07 6.65
CA ILE A 421 -4.47 5.43 6.14
C ILE A 421 -5.59 5.55 7.18
N SER A 422 -6.73 6.07 6.78
CA SER A 422 -7.86 6.29 7.67
C SER A 422 -9.19 6.06 6.97
N GLY A 423 -10.23 5.72 7.73
CA GLY A 423 -11.57 5.64 7.17
C GLY A 423 -12.66 5.53 8.23
N ASN A 424 -13.83 6.07 7.90
CA ASN A 424 -15.00 6.14 8.76
C ASN A 424 -16.18 5.44 8.08
N SER A 425 -16.86 4.53 8.76
CA SER A 425 -18.13 3.96 8.28
C SER A 425 -19.26 3.95 9.30
N THR A 426 -20.50 3.99 8.82
CA THR A 426 -21.67 3.70 9.65
C THR A 426 -22.03 2.21 9.64
N ASN A 427 -21.85 1.50 8.53
CA ASN A 427 -22.35 0.12 8.37
C ASN A 427 -21.36 -0.91 7.84
N GLY A 428 -20.32 -0.49 7.11
CA GLY A 428 -19.15 -1.31 6.80
C GLY A 428 -18.06 -1.14 7.86
N SER A 429 -16.85 -1.61 7.55
CA SER A 429 -15.65 -1.38 8.35
C SER A 429 -15.09 0.04 8.14
N GLY A 430 -14.36 0.57 9.12
CA GLY A 430 -13.69 1.88 8.98
C GLY A 430 -12.55 1.82 7.97
N VAL A 431 -11.64 0.85 8.15
CA VAL A 431 -10.66 0.42 7.15
C VAL A 431 -10.77 -1.09 6.97
N ILE A 432 -10.66 -1.60 5.75
CA ILE A 432 -10.48 -3.03 5.45
C ILE A 432 -9.23 -3.24 4.59
N VAL A 433 -8.47 -4.30 4.86
CA VAL A 433 -7.43 -4.84 3.99
C VAL A 433 -7.94 -6.17 3.46
N ASP A 434 -8.42 -6.21 2.22
CA ASP A 434 -9.07 -7.37 1.60
C ASP A 434 -8.05 -8.51 1.32
N PRO A 435 -8.43 -9.76 1.01
CA PRO A 435 -7.48 -10.89 0.91
C PRO A 435 -6.37 -10.79 -0.15
N ASN A 436 -6.48 -9.92 -1.16
CA ASN A 436 -5.38 -9.61 -2.09
C ASN A 436 -4.54 -8.40 -1.61
N GLY A 437 -5.08 -7.66 -0.63
CA GLY A 437 -4.53 -6.44 -0.06
C GLY A 437 -3.19 -6.65 0.63
N SER A 438 -2.28 -5.71 0.40
CA SER A 438 -0.99 -5.67 1.10
C SER A 438 -0.60 -4.25 1.50
N ILE A 439 -0.22 -4.08 2.77
CA ILE A 439 0.37 -2.85 3.29
C ILE A 439 1.79 -3.17 3.75
N ASN A 440 2.79 -2.52 3.18
CA ASN A 440 4.20 -2.86 3.37
C ASN A 440 5.01 -1.66 3.85
N THR A 441 5.56 -1.71 5.06
CA THR A 441 6.41 -0.67 5.66
C THR A 441 7.86 -1.16 5.75
N THR A 442 8.80 -0.43 5.16
CA THR A 442 10.23 -0.82 5.07
C THR A 442 11.17 0.35 5.38
N ASP A 443 12.49 0.11 5.38
CA ASP A 443 13.55 1.07 5.72
C ASP A 443 13.34 1.80 7.06
N ASN A 444 12.99 3.08 7.07
CA ASN A 444 12.55 3.84 8.25
C ASN A 444 11.16 4.48 8.01
N GLY A 445 10.37 3.91 7.09
CA GLY A 445 9.03 4.38 6.76
C GLY A 445 8.05 4.23 7.93
N THR A 446 7.03 5.07 7.96
CA THR A 446 5.96 5.06 8.96
C THR A 446 4.62 4.88 8.26
N THR A 447 3.84 3.87 8.64
CA THR A 447 2.47 3.68 8.12
C THR A 447 1.47 3.66 9.28
N ASN A 448 0.52 4.59 9.29
CA ASN A 448 -0.55 4.62 10.29
C ASN A 448 -1.84 4.09 9.65
N ILE A 449 -2.63 3.31 10.40
CA ILE A 449 -3.92 2.75 9.96
C ILE A 449 -4.94 3.04 11.06
N SER A 450 -6.02 3.75 10.74
CA SER A 450 -7.00 4.26 11.71
C SER A 450 -8.44 4.15 11.19
N GLY A 451 -9.13 3.06 11.53
CA GLY A 451 -10.53 2.85 11.10
C GLY A 451 -11.57 3.00 12.21
N ASP A 452 -12.57 3.86 12.01
CA ASP A 452 -13.70 4.05 12.93
C ASP A 452 -15.00 3.54 12.30
N SER A 453 -15.78 2.71 13.04
CA SER A 453 -17.11 2.26 12.60
C SER A 453 -18.20 2.34 13.67
N THR A 454 -19.46 2.38 13.23
CA THR A 454 -20.63 2.24 14.12
C THR A 454 -21.14 0.80 14.19
N ASN A 455 -21.24 0.09 13.06
CA ASN A 455 -21.87 -1.24 13.00
C ASN A 455 -20.98 -2.36 12.43
N GLY A 456 -20.00 -2.05 11.59
CA GLY A 456 -18.93 -2.98 11.23
C GLY A 456 -17.74 -2.83 12.19
N ASP A 457 -16.58 -3.32 11.77
CA ASP A 457 -15.37 -3.28 12.59
C ASP A 457 -14.59 -1.97 12.39
N GLY A 458 -13.72 -1.61 13.34
CA GLY A 458 -12.89 -0.40 13.18
C GLY A 458 -11.89 -0.59 12.05
N THR A 459 -10.94 -1.51 12.23
CA THR A 459 -10.07 -2.00 11.15
C THR A 459 -10.16 -3.51 11.00
N ASP A 460 -10.36 -3.98 9.78
CA ASP A 460 -10.37 -5.38 9.38
C ASP A 460 -9.12 -5.69 8.53
N ILE A 461 -8.40 -6.77 8.87
CA ILE A 461 -7.21 -7.23 8.16
C ILE A 461 -7.44 -8.68 7.71
N ASN A 462 -7.89 -8.84 6.47
CA ASN A 462 -8.07 -10.12 5.78
C ASN A 462 -6.90 -10.42 4.82
N GLY A 463 -6.17 -9.39 4.39
CA GLY A 463 -4.94 -9.47 3.60
C GLY A 463 -3.67 -9.49 4.46
N SER A 464 -2.65 -8.73 4.06
CA SER A 464 -1.36 -8.69 4.76
C SER A 464 -0.88 -7.29 5.15
N VAL A 465 -0.32 -7.16 6.35
CA VAL A 465 0.37 -5.97 6.82
C VAL A 465 1.78 -6.35 7.26
N ASN A 466 2.81 -5.82 6.59
CA ASN A 466 4.19 -6.27 6.72
C ASN A 466 5.12 -5.12 7.12
N THR A 467 5.76 -5.21 8.29
CA THR A 467 6.72 -4.24 8.81
C THR A 467 8.14 -4.83 8.80
N SER A 468 9.11 -4.10 8.25
CA SER A 468 10.50 -4.56 8.14
C SER A 468 11.51 -3.41 8.19
N GLY A 469 12.82 -3.72 8.15
CA GLY A 469 13.87 -2.72 8.29
C GLY A 469 13.92 -2.17 9.72
N ASN A 470 13.72 -0.86 9.87
CA ASN A 470 13.41 -0.17 11.12
C ASN A 470 12.03 0.53 11.02
N GLY A 471 11.18 0.13 10.07
CA GLY A 471 9.89 0.76 9.81
C GLY A 471 8.90 0.59 10.97
N THR A 472 7.91 1.49 11.03
CA THR A 472 6.90 1.52 12.10
C THR A 472 5.50 1.49 11.51
N THR A 473 4.66 0.55 11.95
CA THR A 473 3.26 0.44 11.49
C THR A 473 2.29 0.51 12.68
N ASP A 474 1.48 1.55 12.77
CA ASP A 474 0.51 1.73 13.86
C ASP A 474 -0.90 1.39 13.36
N ILE A 475 -1.40 0.19 13.69
CA ILE A 475 -2.77 -0.26 13.42
C ILE A 475 -3.67 0.14 14.59
N SER A 476 -4.77 0.81 14.29
CA SER A 476 -5.76 1.23 15.29
C SER A 476 -7.18 1.24 14.71
N GLY A 477 -8.16 0.96 15.56
CA GLY A 477 -9.55 1.08 15.13
C GLY A 477 -10.55 1.04 16.28
N ASN A 478 -11.68 1.73 16.10
CA ASN A 478 -12.74 1.82 17.09
C ASN A 478 -14.08 1.38 16.47
N SER A 479 -14.86 0.57 17.19
CA SER A 479 -16.25 0.28 16.83
C SER A 479 -17.25 0.49 17.97
N THR A 480 -18.50 0.79 17.63
CA THR A 480 -19.60 0.76 18.61
C THR A 480 -20.20 -0.64 18.74
N ASN A 481 -20.34 -1.40 17.66
CA ASN A 481 -21.03 -2.70 17.66
C ASN A 481 -20.22 -3.89 17.14
N GLY A 482 -19.25 -3.66 16.26
CA GLY A 482 -18.24 -4.65 15.87
C GLY A 482 -17.03 -4.64 16.81
N THR A 483 -15.95 -5.27 16.36
CA THR A 483 -14.64 -5.29 16.98
C THR A 483 -13.84 -4.01 16.65
N GLY A 484 -12.91 -3.60 17.51
CA GLY A 484 -12.06 -2.44 17.26
C GLY A 484 -11.03 -2.67 16.15
N VAL A 485 -10.23 -3.74 16.28
CA VAL A 485 -9.37 -4.26 15.20
C VAL A 485 -9.52 -5.77 15.11
N ILE A 486 -9.82 -6.32 13.92
CA ILE A 486 -9.82 -7.76 13.65
C ILE A 486 -8.70 -8.12 12.67
N VAL A 487 -8.01 -9.23 12.93
CA VAL A 487 -7.18 -9.94 11.95
C VAL A 487 -7.92 -11.21 11.59
N ASP A 488 -8.57 -11.23 10.43
CA ASP A 488 -9.47 -12.29 9.95
C ASP A 488 -8.69 -13.58 9.60
N PRO A 489 -9.28 -14.78 9.40
CA PRO A 489 -8.53 -16.03 9.25
C PRO A 489 -7.56 -16.14 8.07
N ASN A 490 -7.66 -15.30 7.03
CA ASN A 490 -6.64 -15.20 5.96
C ASN A 490 -5.60 -14.10 6.27
N GLY A 491 -5.91 -13.23 7.25
CA GLY A 491 -5.15 -12.08 7.67
C GLY A 491 -3.77 -12.43 8.25
N SER A 492 -2.79 -11.60 7.93
CA SER A 492 -1.46 -11.69 8.55
C SER A 492 -0.87 -10.32 8.86
N VAL A 493 -0.33 -10.17 10.07
CA VAL A 493 0.46 -9.00 10.49
C VAL A 493 1.87 -9.48 10.84
N ASN A 494 2.88 -9.02 10.09
CA ASN A 494 4.22 -9.58 10.11
C ASN A 494 5.27 -8.51 10.44
N THR A 495 5.92 -8.60 11.60
CA THR A 495 6.96 -7.67 12.07
C THR A 495 8.34 -8.34 12.04
N THR A 496 9.28 -7.77 11.29
CA THR A 496 10.59 -8.38 11.03
C THR A 496 11.74 -7.38 11.10
N GLY A 497 13.00 -7.85 11.14
CA GLY A 497 14.18 -6.97 11.17
C GLY A 497 14.32 -6.27 12.52
N ASN A 498 14.22 -4.94 12.55
CA ASN A 498 14.03 -4.12 13.76
C ASN A 498 12.69 -3.35 13.68
N GLY A 499 11.74 -3.81 12.86
CA GLY A 499 10.45 -3.15 12.66
C GLY A 499 9.62 -3.12 13.95
N THR A 500 8.73 -2.13 14.06
CA THR A 500 7.79 -2.00 15.18
C THR A 500 6.36 -1.97 14.65
N THR A 501 5.47 -2.81 15.17
CA THR A 501 4.05 -2.80 14.80
C THR A 501 3.19 -2.65 16.04
N ASN A 502 2.36 -1.61 16.10
CA ASN A 502 1.39 -1.43 17.19
C ASN A 502 0.01 -1.86 16.67
N ILE A 503 -0.79 -2.53 17.51
CA ILE A 503 -2.19 -2.87 17.24
C ILE A 503 -3.02 -2.39 18.43
N SER A 504 -4.01 -1.52 18.19
CA SER A 504 -4.78 -0.85 19.24
C SER A 504 -6.27 -0.78 18.90
N GLY A 505 -7.04 -1.77 19.36
CA GLY A 505 -8.49 -1.82 19.17
C GLY A 505 -9.33 -1.25 20.31
N GLY A 506 -10.45 -0.62 19.98
CA GLY A 506 -11.47 -0.15 20.93
C GLY A 506 -12.87 -0.60 20.55
N SER A 507 -13.66 -1.15 21.48
CA SER A 507 -15.08 -1.41 21.24
C SER A 507 -15.99 -1.14 22.45
N ILE A 508 -17.28 -0.92 22.16
CA ILE A 508 -18.33 -0.87 23.18
C ILE A 508 -19.03 -2.23 23.31
N ASN A 509 -19.47 -2.84 22.21
CA ASN A 509 -20.27 -4.07 22.26
C ASN A 509 -19.56 -5.33 21.73
N GLY A 510 -18.61 -5.20 20.80
CA GLY A 510 -17.73 -6.28 20.37
C GLY A 510 -16.43 -6.30 21.18
N ASP A 511 -15.41 -6.98 20.64
CA ASP A 511 -14.10 -7.11 21.30
C ASP A 511 -13.19 -5.91 20.98
N GLY A 512 -12.17 -5.67 21.80
CA GLY A 512 -11.20 -4.62 21.53
C GLY A 512 -10.37 -4.97 20.30
N THR A 513 -9.57 -6.03 20.40
CA THR A 513 -8.85 -6.64 19.27
C THR A 513 -9.11 -8.14 19.19
N ASP A 514 -9.42 -8.64 18.00
CA ASP A 514 -9.59 -10.07 17.70
C ASP A 514 -8.49 -10.54 16.74
N ILE A 515 -7.79 -11.62 17.12
CA ILE A 515 -6.79 -12.29 16.29
C ILE A 515 -7.33 -13.68 15.90
N ASN A 516 -7.91 -13.78 14.72
CA ASN A 516 -8.40 -15.03 14.10
C ASN A 516 -7.43 -15.55 13.02
N GLY A 517 -6.62 -14.66 12.42
CA GLY A 517 -5.53 -14.98 11.49
C GLY A 517 -4.18 -15.17 12.20
N SER A 518 -3.13 -14.51 11.69
CA SER A 518 -1.77 -14.63 12.25
C SER A 518 -1.11 -13.28 12.56
N VAL A 519 -0.40 -13.21 13.68
CA VAL A 519 0.51 -12.12 14.03
C VAL A 519 1.89 -12.69 14.32
N ASN A 520 2.90 -12.29 13.55
CA ASN A 520 4.23 -12.91 13.55
C ASN A 520 5.32 -11.87 13.81
N THR A 521 6.16 -12.08 14.83
CA THR A 521 7.25 -11.19 15.23
C THR A 521 8.58 -11.93 15.19
N SER A 522 9.55 -11.47 14.39
CA SER A 522 10.86 -12.15 14.21
C SER A 522 12.04 -11.17 14.06
N GLY A 523 13.27 -11.69 13.96
CA GLY A 523 14.49 -10.90 13.99
C GLY A 523 14.73 -10.24 15.35
N ASN A 524 14.63 -8.92 15.42
CA ASN A 524 14.55 -8.10 16.63
C ASN A 524 13.28 -7.23 16.62
N GLY A 525 12.25 -7.61 15.85
CA GLY A 525 11.01 -6.84 15.71
C GLY A 525 10.24 -6.74 17.02
N THR A 526 9.41 -5.70 17.16
CA THR A 526 8.53 -5.50 18.32
C THR A 526 7.09 -5.35 17.89
N THR A 527 6.16 -6.13 18.46
CA THR A 527 4.73 -6.04 18.17
C THR A 527 3.93 -5.81 19.45
N ASP A 528 3.29 -4.65 19.60
CA ASP A 528 2.48 -4.32 20.78
C ASP A 528 1.00 -4.44 20.44
N ILE A 529 0.37 -5.55 20.85
CA ILE A 529 -1.06 -5.82 20.67
C ILE A 529 -1.82 -5.34 21.91
N SER A 530 -2.82 -4.50 21.72
CA SER A 530 -3.62 -3.94 22.80
C SER A 530 -5.07 -3.75 22.40
N GLY A 531 -5.98 -3.92 23.35
CA GLY A 531 -7.41 -3.84 23.06
C GLY A 531 -8.25 -3.47 24.27
N ASN A 532 -9.27 -2.66 24.06
CA ASN A 532 -10.12 -2.11 25.12
C ASN A 532 -11.60 -2.33 24.77
N SER A 533 -12.34 -3.10 25.58
CA SER A 533 -13.80 -3.27 25.39
C SER A 533 -14.63 -2.87 26.61
N THR A 534 -15.90 -2.52 26.38
CA THR A 534 -16.89 -2.40 27.45
C THR A 534 -17.62 -3.73 27.70
N ASN A 535 -18.03 -4.45 26.65
CA ASN A 535 -18.87 -5.65 26.79
C ASN A 535 -18.26 -6.95 26.28
N GLY A 536 -17.41 -6.91 25.25
CA GLY A 536 -16.58 -8.04 24.81
C GLY A 536 -15.29 -8.15 25.61
N SER A 537 -14.38 -8.99 25.15
CA SER A 537 -13.01 -9.13 25.64
C SER A 537 -12.13 -7.95 25.22
N GLY A 538 -11.08 -7.65 25.97
CA GLY A 538 -10.12 -6.61 25.63
C GLY A 538 -9.29 -7.01 24.41
N VAL A 539 -8.60 -8.14 24.50
CA VAL A 539 -8.01 -8.85 23.36
C VAL A 539 -8.54 -10.29 23.36
N ILE A 540 -8.85 -10.85 22.20
CA ILE A 540 -9.11 -12.27 22.00
C ILE A 540 -8.18 -12.86 20.94
N VAL A 541 -7.74 -14.09 21.14
CA VAL A 541 -7.09 -14.94 20.13
C VAL A 541 -8.02 -16.10 19.84
N ASP A 542 -8.75 -16.05 18.73
CA ASP A 542 -9.81 -17.00 18.38
C ASP A 542 -9.21 -18.38 17.96
N PRO A 543 -9.97 -19.50 17.84
CA PRO A 543 -9.38 -20.83 17.64
C PRO A 543 -8.53 -21.07 16.39
N ASN A 544 -8.64 -20.24 15.35
CA ASN A 544 -7.72 -20.26 14.19
C ASN A 544 -6.51 -19.33 14.39
N GLY A 545 -6.62 -18.41 15.35
CA GLY A 545 -5.67 -17.38 15.69
C GLY A 545 -4.31 -17.91 16.12
N SER A 546 -3.25 -17.26 15.64
CA SER A 546 -1.89 -17.53 16.08
C SER A 546 -1.09 -16.25 16.29
N ILE A 547 -0.39 -16.17 17.42
CA ILE A 547 0.58 -15.12 17.72
C ILE A 547 1.94 -15.80 17.91
N ASN A 548 2.91 -15.48 17.05
CA ASN A 548 4.18 -16.21 16.96
C ASN A 548 5.37 -15.25 17.15
N THR A 549 6.18 -15.46 18.19
CA THR A 549 7.36 -14.65 18.51
C THR A 549 8.64 -15.51 18.39
N THR A 550 9.54 -15.17 17.47
CA THR A 550 10.77 -15.94 17.17
C THR A 550 12.04 -15.08 17.24
N ASP A 551 13.21 -15.69 17.07
CA ASP A 551 14.53 -15.04 17.08
C ASP A 551 14.79 -14.23 18.36
N ASN A 552 14.90 -12.90 18.29
CA ASN A 552 14.93 -11.99 19.45
C ASN A 552 13.72 -11.04 19.43
N GLY A 553 12.63 -11.43 18.76
CA GLY A 553 11.40 -10.65 18.66
C GLY A 553 10.73 -10.44 20.02
N THR A 554 10.02 -9.33 20.17
CA THR A 554 9.23 -8.99 21.36
C THR A 554 7.77 -8.81 20.99
N THR A 555 6.85 -9.55 21.61
CA THR A 555 5.41 -9.35 21.42
C THR A 555 4.73 -9.05 22.75
N ASN A 556 4.13 -7.88 22.90
CA ASN A 556 3.34 -7.53 24.07
C ASN A 556 1.86 -7.72 23.75
N ILE A 557 1.08 -8.27 24.68
CA ILE A 557 -0.38 -8.42 24.58
C ILE A 557 -1.01 -7.76 25.81
N SER A 558 -1.93 -6.82 25.61
CA SER A 558 -2.47 -5.96 26.67
C SER A 558 -3.97 -5.69 26.51
N GLY A 559 -4.79 -6.58 27.07
CA GLY A 559 -6.25 -6.50 26.96
C GLY A 559 -6.93 -5.91 28.22
N ASN A 560 -7.86 -4.99 28.02
CA ASN A 560 -8.67 -4.40 29.09
C ASN A 560 -10.18 -4.55 28.78
N SER A 561 -10.98 -5.03 29.72
CA SER A 561 -12.44 -5.04 29.59
C SER A 561 -13.19 -4.53 30.83
N THR A 562 -14.43 -4.09 30.65
CA THR A 562 -15.36 -3.85 31.76
C THR A 562 -16.19 -5.09 32.10
N ASN A 563 -16.79 -5.76 31.11
CA ASN A 563 -17.73 -6.86 31.34
C ASN A 563 -17.28 -8.23 30.79
N GLY A 564 -16.51 -8.27 29.70
CA GLY A 564 -15.84 -9.48 29.22
C GLY A 564 -14.47 -9.68 29.88
N ASP A 565 -13.67 -10.57 29.33
CA ASP A 565 -12.34 -10.89 29.84
C ASP A 565 -11.29 -9.84 29.41
N GLY A 566 -10.18 -9.72 30.12
CA GLY A 566 -9.11 -8.80 29.73
C GLY A 566 -8.42 -9.29 28.46
N THR A 567 -7.79 -10.47 28.53
CA THR A 567 -7.25 -11.22 27.39
C THR A 567 -7.78 -12.64 27.39
N ASP A 568 -8.37 -13.06 26.28
CA ASP A 568 -8.87 -14.43 26.03
C ASP A 568 -7.98 -15.13 24.97
N ILE A 569 -7.63 -16.39 25.21
CA ILE A 569 -6.76 -17.19 24.35
C ILE A 569 -7.42 -18.54 24.10
N ASN A 570 -8.09 -18.65 22.96
CA ASN A 570 -8.73 -19.87 22.43
C ASN A 570 -7.91 -20.48 21.26
N GLY A 571 -7.06 -19.68 20.61
CA GLY A 571 -6.07 -20.08 19.61
C GLY A 571 -4.69 -20.39 20.20
N SER A 572 -3.62 -19.97 19.51
CA SER A 572 -2.24 -20.28 19.92
C SER A 572 -1.35 -19.04 20.13
N VAL A 573 -0.53 -19.07 21.18
CA VAL A 573 0.54 -18.09 21.42
C VAL A 573 1.86 -18.85 21.55
N ASN A 574 2.80 -18.62 20.64
CA ASN A 574 4.02 -19.41 20.49
C ASN A 574 5.26 -18.52 20.62
N THR A 575 6.19 -18.88 21.51
CA THR A 575 7.44 -18.13 21.74
C THR A 575 8.64 -19.07 21.59
N SER A 576 9.58 -18.76 20.69
CA SER A 576 10.75 -19.60 20.39
C SER A 576 12.04 -18.78 20.18
N GLY A 577 13.16 -19.46 19.95
CA GLY A 577 14.48 -18.81 19.80
C GLY A 577 14.96 -18.19 21.11
N ASN A 578 15.09 -16.87 21.16
CA ASN A 578 15.28 -16.04 22.37
C ASN A 578 14.11 -15.03 22.53
N GLY A 579 12.98 -15.24 21.83
CA GLY A 579 11.88 -14.28 21.77
C GLY A 579 11.18 -14.09 23.12
N THR A 580 10.51 -12.94 23.30
CA THR A 580 9.82 -12.58 24.54
C THR A 580 8.37 -12.21 24.28
N THR A 581 7.42 -12.91 24.92
CA THR A 581 5.98 -12.62 24.80
C THR A 581 5.38 -12.28 26.17
N ASP A 582 4.90 -11.04 26.35
CA ASP A 582 4.34 -10.55 27.63
C ASP A 582 2.82 -10.38 27.53
N ILE A 583 2.07 -11.29 28.16
CA ILE A 583 0.61 -11.37 28.12
C ILE A 583 0.00 -10.73 29.38
N ASN A 584 -0.79 -9.68 29.20
CA ASN A 584 -1.35 -8.88 30.30
C ASN A 584 -2.85 -8.63 30.07
N GLY A 585 -3.67 -8.95 31.08
CA GLY A 585 -5.12 -8.82 30.98
C GLY A 585 -5.77 -8.22 32.24
N ASN A 586 -6.58 -7.18 32.07
CA ASN A 586 -7.36 -6.54 33.13
C ASN A 586 -8.86 -6.62 32.84
N SER A 587 -9.68 -6.99 33.84
CA SER A 587 -11.12 -6.79 33.75
C SER A 587 -11.77 -6.26 35.02
N THR A 588 -12.95 -5.66 34.90
CA THR A 588 -13.78 -5.31 36.06
C THR A 588 -14.68 -6.46 36.47
N ASN A 589 -15.35 -7.14 35.54
CA ASN A 589 -16.35 -8.19 35.84
C ASN A 589 -16.05 -9.57 35.22
N GLY A 590 -15.33 -9.64 34.11
CA GLY A 590 -14.73 -10.88 33.61
C GLY A 590 -13.38 -11.17 34.28
N THR A 591 -12.67 -12.18 33.79
CA THR A 591 -11.31 -12.52 34.23
C THR A 591 -10.26 -11.54 33.70
N GLY A 592 -9.08 -11.52 34.30
CA GLY A 592 -7.95 -10.77 33.76
C GLY A 592 -7.42 -11.42 32.48
N VAL A 593 -6.86 -12.62 32.60
CA VAL A 593 -6.47 -13.47 31.45
C VAL A 593 -7.18 -14.81 31.57
N VAL A 594 -7.69 -15.34 30.46
CA VAL A 594 -8.16 -16.72 30.34
C VAL A 594 -7.44 -17.43 29.20
N VAL A 595 -7.03 -18.68 29.44
CA VAL A 595 -6.65 -19.64 28.39
C VAL A 595 -7.76 -20.69 28.33
N ASP A 596 -8.43 -20.79 27.19
CA ASP A 596 -9.62 -21.61 26.99
C ASP A 596 -9.24 -23.06 26.59
N PRO A 597 -10.14 -24.07 26.60
CA PRO A 597 -9.77 -25.48 26.39
C PRO A 597 -9.19 -25.85 25.02
N ASN A 598 -9.34 -25.00 23.98
CA ASN A 598 -8.62 -25.16 22.71
C ASN A 598 -7.32 -24.33 22.68
N GLY A 599 -7.21 -23.36 23.60
CA GLY A 599 -6.11 -22.42 23.75
C GLY A 599 -4.81 -23.10 24.12
N SER A 600 -3.71 -22.61 23.54
CA SER A 600 -2.37 -23.07 23.90
C SER A 600 -1.34 -21.95 23.96
N ILE A 601 -0.41 -22.07 24.92
CA ILE A 601 0.73 -21.18 25.07
C ILE A 601 1.99 -22.05 25.06
N ASN A 602 2.78 -21.97 24.01
CA ASN A 602 3.91 -22.85 23.76
C ASN A 602 5.22 -22.05 23.84
N THR A 603 6.14 -22.41 24.74
CA THR A 603 7.43 -21.71 24.91
C THR A 603 8.59 -22.70 24.72
N THR A 604 9.44 -22.47 23.71
CA THR A 604 10.57 -23.35 23.34
C THR A 604 11.91 -22.60 23.35
N ASP A 605 13.01 -23.34 23.21
CA ASP A 605 14.38 -22.81 23.11
C ASP A 605 14.76 -21.93 24.32
N ASN A 606 15.31 -20.73 24.13
CA ASN A 606 15.49 -19.74 25.20
C ASN A 606 14.31 -18.75 25.29
N GLY A 607 13.18 -19.05 24.64
CA GLY A 607 11.99 -18.20 24.62
C GLY A 607 11.44 -17.93 26.02
N THR A 608 10.91 -16.73 26.23
CA THR A 608 10.34 -16.29 27.51
C THR A 608 8.90 -15.82 27.34
N THR A 609 7.95 -16.38 28.08
CA THR A 609 6.55 -15.95 28.06
C THR A 609 6.11 -15.54 29.46
N ASN A 610 5.75 -14.26 29.66
CA ASN A 610 5.23 -13.76 30.92
C ASN A 610 3.70 -13.63 30.84
N ILE A 611 2.99 -13.96 31.93
CA ILE A 611 1.52 -13.88 32.00
C ILE A 611 1.12 -13.20 33.31
N SER A 612 0.37 -12.09 33.21
CA SER A 612 -0.22 -11.41 34.36
C SER A 612 -1.70 -11.07 34.13
N GLY A 613 -2.54 -11.43 35.10
CA GLY A 613 -3.97 -11.19 35.05
C GLY A 613 -4.48 -10.52 36.32
N ASN A 614 -5.47 -9.64 36.15
CA ASN A 614 -6.08 -8.88 37.23
C ASN A 614 -7.59 -8.71 36.98
N SER A 615 -8.42 -9.06 37.96
CA SER A 615 -9.86 -8.77 37.91
C SER A 615 -10.35 -8.15 39.23
N THR A 616 -11.33 -7.26 39.14
CA THR A 616 -11.96 -6.65 40.31
C THR A 616 -13.01 -7.55 40.96
N ASN A 617 -13.78 -8.31 40.16
CA ASN A 617 -14.92 -9.10 40.63
C ASN A 617 -14.85 -10.60 40.26
N ALA A 618 -13.87 -11.04 39.46
CA ALA A 618 -13.65 -12.44 39.08
C ALA A 618 -12.17 -12.84 39.25
N SER A 619 -11.69 -13.81 38.46
CA SER A 619 -10.32 -14.37 38.55
C SER A 619 -9.25 -13.47 37.94
N GLY A 620 -8.02 -13.55 38.49
CA GLY A 620 -6.84 -12.90 37.91
C GLY A 620 -6.43 -13.56 36.60
N VAL A 621 -5.87 -14.77 36.68
CA VAL A 621 -5.63 -15.66 35.54
C VAL A 621 -6.45 -16.95 35.71
N ILE A 622 -7.10 -17.42 34.65
CA ILE A 622 -7.63 -18.79 34.53
C ILE A 622 -6.87 -19.51 33.41
N ASP A 623 -6.52 -20.77 33.63
CA ASP A 623 -6.01 -21.67 32.59
C ASP A 623 -6.87 -22.93 32.57
N ASN A 624 -7.46 -23.22 31.41
CA ASN A 624 -8.18 -24.46 31.10
C ASN A 624 -7.58 -25.16 29.86
N GLY A 625 -6.50 -24.62 29.28
CA GLY A 625 -5.95 -25.01 27.99
C GLY A 625 -4.66 -25.82 28.11
N MET A 626 -3.67 -25.53 27.27
CA MET A 626 -2.34 -26.16 27.32
C MET A 626 -1.20 -25.14 27.34
N ILE A 627 -0.57 -24.97 28.50
CA ILE A 627 0.73 -24.29 28.60
C ILE A 627 1.84 -25.35 28.50
N ASN A 628 2.62 -25.29 27.41
CA ASN A 628 3.72 -26.22 27.13
C ASN A 628 5.07 -25.51 27.18
N ILE A 629 6.06 -26.11 27.86
CA ILE A 629 7.41 -25.53 27.98
C ILE A 629 8.49 -26.59 27.68
N ALA A 630 9.31 -26.35 26.67
CA ALA A 630 10.33 -27.28 26.16
C ALA A 630 11.70 -26.60 25.94
N ASP A 631 12.75 -27.41 25.81
CA ASP A 631 14.07 -27.05 25.26
C ASP A 631 14.75 -25.78 25.83
N ASN A 632 14.58 -25.56 27.14
CA ASN A 632 15.05 -24.45 28.00
C ASN A 632 14.09 -23.24 28.15
N GLY A 633 12.91 -23.30 27.54
CA GLY A 633 11.92 -22.23 27.57
C GLY A 633 11.53 -21.82 28.99
N THR A 634 11.07 -20.58 29.16
CA THR A 634 10.75 -20.01 30.47
C THR A 634 9.39 -19.33 30.46
N THR A 635 8.44 -19.85 31.23
CA THR A 635 7.13 -19.21 31.43
C THR A 635 6.98 -18.75 32.88
N VAL A 636 6.48 -17.52 33.08
CA VAL A 636 6.24 -16.93 34.41
C VAL A 636 4.79 -16.46 34.49
N ILE A 637 4.01 -17.01 35.44
CA ILE A 637 2.57 -16.74 35.57
C ILE A 637 2.28 -16.16 36.95
N THR A 638 1.48 -15.09 37.00
CA THR A 638 1.10 -14.40 38.24
C THR A 638 -0.42 -14.27 38.39
N ASN A 639 -0.90 -14.39 39.64
CA ASN A 639 -2.32 -14.26 40.04
C ASN A 639 -3.28 -15.35 39.49
N ILE A 640 -2.84 -16.61 39.37
CA ILE A 640 -3.72 -17.72 38.96
C ILE A 640 -4.82 -17.95 40.02
N SER A 641 -6.08 -18.02 39.57
CA SER A 641 -7.23 -18.42 40.38
C SER A 641 -8.21 -19.30 39.56
N GLY A 642 -7.83 -20.57 39.43
CA GLY A 642 -8.50 -21.63 38.67
C GLY A 642 -7.73 -22.95 38.83
N GLY A 643 -8.40 -24.09 38.64
CA GLY A 643 -7.80 -25.42 38.79
C GLY A 643 -7.07 -25.91 37.53
N GLY A 644 -6.19 -25.09 36.95
CA GLY A 644 -5.43 -25.42 35.74
C GLY A 644 -4.13 -26.16 36.05
N ASP A 645 -3.79 -27.15 35.21
CA ASP A 645 -2.63 -28.03 35.40
C ASP A 645 -1.42 -27.54 34.59
N THR A 646 -0.36 -27.13 35.27
CA THR A 646 0.87 -26.65 34.60
C THR A 646 1.83 -27.79 34.28
N ASN A 647 2.14 -27.99 32.99
CA ASN A 647 2.97 -29.11 32.51
C ASN A 647 4.29 -28.62 31.89
N GLY A 648 5.43 -29.18 32.31
CA GLY A 648 6.75 -28.87 31.72
C GLY A 648 7.75 -28.18 32.66
N THR A 649 8.71 -27.43 32.10
CA THR A 649 9.81 -26.81 32.89
C THR A 649 9.54 -25.33 33.18
N THR A 650 9.19 -24.96 34.41
CA THR A 650 8.94 -23.57 34.83
C THR A 650 10.17 -22.97 35.52
N ASN A 651 10.73 -21.87 35.01
CA ASN A 651 11.79 -21.12 35.67
C ASN A 651 11.22 -19.82 36.26
N GLY A 652 10.92 -19.77 37.56
CA GLY A 652 10.27 -18.60 38.16
C GLY A 652 9.59 -18.84 39.50
N SER A 653 8.75 -17.91 39.94
CA SER A 653 7.89 -18.10 41.12
C SER A 653 6.45 -18.32 40.70
N THR A 654 5.97 -19.56 40.82
CA THR A 654 4.64 -19.99 40.38
C THR A 654 3.63 -19.85 41.51
N ASN A 655 2.56 -19.08 41.32
CA ASN A 655 1.52 -18.84 42.34
C ASN A 655 0.16 -19.34 41.85
N ILE A 656 -0.26 -20.53 42.31
CA ILE A 656 -1.53 -21.19 41.98
C ILE A 656 -2.54 -20.98 43.12
N SER A 657 -3.77 -20.61 42.77
CA SER A 657 -4.93 -20.72 43.65
C SER A 657 -6.10 -21.40 42.95
N GLY A 658 -6.90 -22.19 43.67
CA GLY A 658 -8.01 -22.97 43.12
C GLY A 658 -7.81 -24.49 43.11
N GLY A 659 -6.56 -24.96 43.26
CA GLY A 659 -6.23 -26.39 43.37
C GLY A 659 -6.06 -27.12 42.04
N GLY A 660 -5.28 -26.55 41.11
CA GLY A 660 -4.73 -27.27 39.94
C GLY A 660 -3.30 -27.74 40.19
N ASP A 661 -2.82 -28.68 39.36
CA ASP A 661 -1.57 -29.41 39.58
C ASP A 661 -0.35 -28.75 38.90
N THR A 662 0.84 -29.27 39.23
CA THR A 662 2.11 -28.92 38.57
C THR A 662 2.89 -30.19 38.24
N ASN A 663 2.92 -30.60 36.95
CA ASN A 663 3.59 -31.82 36.49
C ASN A 663 4.84 -31.48 35.65
N GLY A 664 6.01 -31.43 36.27
CA GLY A 664 7.24 -31.11 35.53
C GLY A 664 8.42 -30.64 36.39
N THR A 665 9.23 -29.70 35.91
CA THR A 665 10.43 -29.23 36.64
C THR A 665 10.32 -27.73 36.94
N THR A 666 10.11 -27.36 38.20
CA THR A 666 9.99 -25.95 38.61
C THR A 666 11.27 -25.48 39.31
N ASN A 667 11.98 -24.53 38.72
CA ASN A 667 13.14 -23.85 39.30
C ASN A 667 12.72 -22.51 39.91
N GLY A 668 12.39 -22.50 41.21
CA GLY A 668 12.08 -21.29 41.97
C GLY A 668 11.08 -21.50 43.09
N SER A 669 10.16 -20.55 43.32
CA SER A 669 9.25 -20.58 44.49
C SER A 669 7.81 -20.87 44.08
N THR A 670 7.33 -22.06 44.38
CA THR A 670 5.95 -22.51 44.10
C THR A 670 5.05 -22.27 45.31
N ASN A 671 3.92 -21.59 45.14
CA ASN A 671 2.88 -21.46 46.15
C ASN A 671 1.55 -21.98 45.59
N ILE A 672 1.01 -23.05 46.14
CA ILE A 672 -0.29 -23.64 45.77
C ILE A 672 -1.31 -23.39 46.89
N SER A 673 -2.52 -23.01 46.51
CA SER A 673 -3.65 -22.86 47.42
C SER A 673 -4.93 -23.46 46.83
N GLY A 674 -5.70 -24.19 47.65
CA GLY A 674 -6.89 -24.93 47.22
C GLY A 674 -6.74 -26.44 47.23
N GLY A 675 -5.51 -26.96 47.27
CA GLY A 675 -5.22 -28.40 47.39
C GLY A 675 -5.03 -29.15 46.06
N GLY A 676 -4.22 -28.60 45.16
CA GLY A 676 -3.66 -29.31 43.99
C GLY A 676 -2.25 -29.83 44.26
N ASP A 677 -1.77 -30.73 43.42
CA ASP A 677 -0.58 -31.55 43.62
C ASP A 677 0.66 -31.00 42.88
N THR A 678 1.85 -31.53 43.22
CA THR A 678 3.10 -31.28 42.47
C THR A 678 3.80 -32.60 42.12
N ASN A 679 3.75 -33.01 40.87
CA ASN A 679 4.28 -34.29 40.36
C ASN A 679 5.53 -34.07 39.50
N GLY A 680 6.71 -33.89 40.13
CA GLY A 680 7.95 -33.66 39.37
C GLY A 680 9.15 -33.15 40.17
N THR A 681 10.00 -32.31 39.58
CA THR A 681 11.24 -31.82 40.22
C THR A 681 11.14 -30.35 40.62
N ALA A 682 10.98 -30.06 41.90
CA ALA A 682 10.86 -28.69 42.43
C ALA A 682 12.18 -28.22 43.07
N ASN A 683 12.90 -27.32 42.41
CA ASN A 683 14.14 -26.73 42.87
C ASN A 683 13.90 -25.33 43.49
N GLY A 684 13.43 -25.32 44.73
CA GLY A 684 13.29 -24.09 45.53
C GLY A 684 12.25 -24.21 46.65
N SER A 685 11.49 -23.14 46.93
CA SER A 685 10.56 -23.11 48.06
C SER A 685 9.14 -23.47 47.63
N THR A 686 8.58 -24.55 48.16
CA THR A 686 7.25 -25.05 47.78
C THR A 686 6.29 -24.92 48.97
N ASN A 687 5.24 -24.10 48.87
CA ASN A 687 4.24 -23.93 49.92
C ASN A 687 2.86 -24.38 49.40
N ILE A 688 2.31 -25.48 49.94
CA ILE A 688 0.98 -25.99 49.56
C ILE A 688 -0.02 -25.73 50.69
N SER A 689 -1.21 -25.26 50.33
CA SER A 689 -2.32 -25.02 51.25
C SER A 689 -3.64 -25.55 50.69
N GLY A 690 -4.43 -26.21 51.53
CA GLY A 690 -5.68 -26.89 51.14
C GLY A 690 -5.61 -28.42 51.20
N GLY A 691 -4.40 -29.00 51.16
CA GLY A 691 -4.19 -30.45 51.36
C GLY A 691 -3.95 -31.27 50.09
N GLY A 692 -3.24 -30.71 49.10
CA GLY A 692 -2.68 -31.48 47.98
C GLY A 692 -1.28 -32.02 48.27
N ASP A 693 -0.82 -32.94 47.43
CA ASP A 693 0.36 -33.79 47.62
C ASP A 693 1.60 -33.29 46.86
N THR A 694 2.75 -33.94 47.07
CA THR A 694 3.96 -33.74 46.25
C THR A 694 4.65 -35.08 45.96
N ASN A 695 4.66 -35.48 44.68
CA ASN A 695 5.15 -36.77 44.21
C ASN A 695 6.33 -36.59 43.24
N GLY A 696 7.56 -36.45 43.77
CA GLY A 696 8.75 -36.25 42.92
C GLY A 696 10.02 -35.87 43.67
N THR A 697 10.88 -35.02 43.11
CA THR A 697 12.16 -34.61 43.74
C THR A 697 12.13 -33.15 44.15
N THR A 698 12.19 -32.84 45.44
CA THR A 698 12.23 -31.46 45.93
C THR A 698 13.62 -31.11 46.46
N ASN A 699 14.18 -29.98 46.01
CA ASN A 699 15.47 -29.44 46.43
C ASN A 699 15.29 -28.04 47.03
N GLY A 700 14.64 -27.96 48.20
CA GLY A 700 14.47 -26.72 48.96
C GLY A 700 13.46 -26.86 50.10
N SER A 701 12.87 -25.77 50.58
CA SER A 701 11.96 -25.81 51.74
C SER A 701 10.50 -26.01 51.34
N THR A 702 9.90 -27.10 51.81
CA THR A 702 8.53 -27.54 51.52
C THR A 702 7.63 -27.25 52.73
N ASN A 703 6.50 -26.56 52.58
CA ASN A 703 5.52 -26.36 53.66
C ASN A 703 4.11 -26.75 53.19
N ILE A 704 3.58 -27.88 53.67
CA ILE A 704 2.23 -28.37 53.35
C ILE A 704 1.27 -28.08 54.51
N SER A 705 0.09 -27.57 54.19
CA SER A 705 -0.94 -27.23 55.16
C SER A 705 -2.34 -27.66 54.70
N GLY A 706 -2.98 -28.54 55.47
CA GLY A 706 -4.32 -29.07 55.16
C GLY A 706 -4.41 -30.59 55.21
N GLY A 707 -3.29 -31.31 55.13
CA GLY A 707 -3.23 -32.76 55.32
C GLY A 707 -2.77 -33.60 54.13
N GLY A 708 -2.17 -32.99 53.09
CA GLY A 708 -1.56 -33.72 51.96
C GLY A 708 -0.19 -34.31 52.26
N ASP A 709 0.23 -35.25 51.42
CA ASP A 709 1.36 -36.16 51.58
C ASP A 709 2.59 -35.77 50.71
N THR A 710 3.73 -36.41 50.98
CA THR A 710 4.99 -36.21 50.22
C THR A 710 5.61 -37.57 49.86
N ASN A 711 5.41 -38.02 48.61
CA ASN A 711 5.87 -39.32 48.12
C ASN A 711 6.99 -39.16 47.08
N GLY A 712 8.18 -38.81 47.56
CA GLY A 712 9.27 -38.35 46.70
C GLY A 712 10.68 -38.52 47.26
N THR A 713 11.61 -37.69 46.80
CA THR A 713 12.90 -37.43 47.45
C THR A 713 12.95 -35.96 47.82
N ASP A 714 12.90 -35.63 49.12
CA ASP A 714 13.08 -34.25 49.60
C ASP A 714 14.51 -34.10 50.13
N ASN A 715 15.23 -33.11 49.61
CA ASN A 715 16.60 -32.78 49.99
C ASN A 715 16.70 -31.47 50.79
N GLY A 716 15.57 -30.94 51.29
CA GLY A 716 15.53 -29.73 52.11
C GLY A 716 14.63 -29.82 53.34
N SER A 717 13.88 -28.76 53.65
CA SER A 717 13.17 -28.65 54.94
C SER A 717 11.66 -28.73 54.76
N THR A 718 11.09 -29.90 55.05
CA THR A 718 9.65 -30.17 54.97
C THR A 718 8.93 -29.82 56.29
N ASN A 719 7.86 -29.02 56.25
CA ASN A 719 6.89 -28.93 57.35
C ASN A 719 5.51 -29.38 56.85
N ILE A 720 4.84 -30.29 57.57
CA ILE A 720 3.50 -30.76 57.23
C ILE A 720 2.56 -30.48 58.41
N SER A 721 1.43 -29.82 58.13
CA SER A 721 0.46 -29.44 59.15
C SER A 721 -0.95 -29.97 58.84
N ASN A 722 -1.64 -30.40 59.90
CA ASN A 722 -2.97 -31.03 59.89
C ASN A 722 -3.07 -32.48 59.35
N GLY A 723 -1.97 -33.23 59.27
CA GLY A 723 -2.03 -34.70 59.40
C GLY A 723 -1.51 -35.57 58.25
N GLY A 724 -0.91 -34.99 57.20
CA GLY A 724 -0.32 -35.74 56.10
C GLY A 724 0.97 -36.50 56.46
N GLN A 725 1.45 -37.33 55.52
CA GLN A 725 2.51 -38.30 55.67
C GLN A 725 3.65 -38.09 54.65
N THR A 726 4.88 -38.42 55.05
CA THR A 726 6.03 -38.53 54.12
C THR A 726 6.27 -40.00 53.75
N GLY A 727 5.85 -40.41 52.55
CA GLY A 727 6.06 -41.78 52.04
C GLY A 727 7.39 -42.00 51.29
N GLY A 728 8.18 -40.93 51.13
CA GLY A 728 9.42 -40.91 50.34
C GLY A 728 10.74 -41.02 51.11
N THR A 729 11.83 -40.64 50.43
CA THR A 729 13.18 -40.51 51.02
C THR A 729 13.44 -39.04 51.41
N ASP A 730 13.27 -38.73 52.69
CA ASP A 730 13.68 -37.45 53.28
C ASP A 730 15.17 -37.49 53.64
N ASN A 731 15.97 -36.61 53.02
CA ASN A 731 17.40 -36.41 53.30
C ASN A 731 17.67 -35.14 54.15
N GLY A 732 16.63 -34.42 54.55
CA GLY A 732 16.72 -33.10 55.15
C GLY A 732 16.11 -33.00 56.55
N SER A 733 15.07 -32.19 56.74
CA SER A 733 14.53 -31.89 58.08
C SER A 733 13.00 -31.74 58.12
N THR A 734 12.31 -32.81 58.51
CA THR A 734 10.85 -32.89 58.65
C THR A 734 10.32 -32.31 59.97
N GLY A 735 9.23 -31.54 59.90
CA GLY A 735 8.51 -30.98 61.05
C GLY A 735 6.99 -31.18 60.96
N ILE A 736 6.40 -31.96 61.88
CA ILE A 736 4.96 -32.26 61.90
C ILE A 736 4.32 -31.81 63.23
N PRO A 737 3.64 -30.65 63.29
CA PRO A 737 2.98 -30.18 64.51
C PRO A 737 1.59 -30.83 64.66
N GLY A 738 1.48 -31.85 65.53
CA GLY A 738 0.19 -32.36 66.02
C GLY A 738 -0.09 -33.85 65.76
N GLY A 739 0.74 -34.54 64.99
CA GLY A 739 0.65 -36.00 64.80
C GLY A 739 1.03 -36.76 66.07
N GLY A 740 0.15 -37.67 66.52
CA GLY A 740 0.47 -38.62 67.59
C GLY A 740 1.40 -39.72 67.09
N SER A 741 2.45 -40.02 67.84
CA SER A 741 3.48 -41.00 67.50
C SER A 741 2.96 -42.39 67.11
N ASP A 742 3.56 -42.98 66.08
CA ASP A 742 4.19 -44.30 66.27
C ASP A 742 5.50 -44.40 65.48
N VAL A 743 6.53 -44.98 66.11
CA VAL A 743 7.81 -45.36 65.50
C VAL A 743 8.11 -46.77 65.99
N THR A 744 7.58 -47.77 65.28
CA THR A 744 7.71 -49.19 65.62
C THR A 744 9.05 -49.76 65.13
N ALA A 745 10.13 -49.31 65.78
CA ALA A 745 11.39 -50.05 65.77
C ALA A 745 11.32 -51.20 66.79
N ASP A 746 11.21 -52.45 66.32
CA ASP A 746 11.49 -53.65 67.12
C ASP A 746 12.71 -54.40 66.55
N SER A 747 13.46 -55.06 67.42
CA SER A 747 14.74 -55.68 67.09
C SER A 747 15.01 -56.96 67.88
N SER A 748 14.72 -58.11 67.26
CA SER A 748 15.26 -59.42 67.65
C SER A 748 15.15 -60.42 66.48
N GLY A 749 15.99 -61.46 66.36
CA GLY A 749 17.20 -61.77 67.13
C GLY A 749 17.65 -63.23 66.99
N HIS A 750 18.73 -63.46 66.22
CA HIS A 750 19.44 -64.75 65.99
C HIS A 750 18.74 -65.80 65.08
N GLY A 751 19.48 -66.58 64.28
CA GLY A 751 20.93 -66.55 64.02
C GLY A 751 21.47 -67.65 63.09
N ASP A 752 22.75 -67.50 62.70
CA ASP A 752 23.68 -68.47 62.08
C ASP A 752 23.32 -69.12 60.71
N SER A 753 24.21 -69.36 59.73
CA SER A 753 25.63 -69.02 59.43
C SER A 753 25.95 -69.51 57.97
N VAL A 754 27.11 -69.44 57.28
CA VAL A 754 28.56 -69.18 57.56
C VAL A 754 29.22 -68.58 56.28
N GLY A 755 30.28 -67.76 56.41
CA GLY A 755 31.24 -67.41 55.34
C GLY A 755 31.43 -65.89 55.14
N ALA A 756 32.59 -65.22 55.32
CA ALA A 756 33.99 -65.43 54.90
C ALA A 756 34.25 -65.07 53.41
N ALA A 757 35.22 -64.21 53.03
CA ALA A 757 36.13 -63.33 53.80
C ALA A 757 36.81 -62.25 52.91
N GLY A 758 37.44 -61.22 53.52
CA GLY A 758 38.24 -60.15 52.86
C GLY A 758 37.42 -58.85 52.64
N ALA A 759 37.80 -57.63 53.04
CA ALA A 759 39.07 -56.86 52.95
C ALA A 759 39.28 -56.24 51.53
N ALA A 760 39.68 -54.96 51.35
CA ALA A 760 40.25 -53.98 52.29
C ALA A 760 39.75 -52.52 52.07
N ILE A 761 40.48 -51.50 52.57
CA ILE A 761 40.02 -50.12 52.81
C ILE A 761 40.78 -49.09 51.94
N GLY A 762 40.08 -48.03 51.48
CA GLY A 762 40.66 -46.73 51.13
C GLY A 762 40.70 -46.40 49.62
N ALA A 763 40.69 -45.13 49.20
CA ALA A 763 40.62 -43.88 49.98
C ALA A 763 40.04 -42.72 49.13
N VAL A 764 39.68 -41.61 49.80
CA VAL A 764 39.21 -40.36 49.16
C VAL A 764 40.34 -39.66 48.39
N GLY A 765 40.03 -39.13 47.21
CA GLY A 765 40.88 -38.20 46.47
C GLY A 765 40.03 -37.11 45.82
N ALA A 766 40.27 -35.85 46.17
CA ALA A 766 39.60 -34.69 45.58
C ALA A 766 40.54 -33.97 44.59
N GLY A 767 39.99 -33.52 43.48
CA GLY A 767 40.68 -32.77 42.43
C GLY A 767 39.74 -32.59 41.23
N GLY A 768 39.78 -31.46 40.54
CA GLY A 768 38.85 -31.15 39.45
C GLY A 768 39.44 -30.27 38.35
N LEU A 769 38.56 -29.77 37.48
CA LEU A 769 38.76 -28.88 36.34
C LEU A 769 39.36 -29.49 35.04
N ALA A 770 38.44 -29.70 34.08
CA ALA A 770 38.51 -29.37 32.64
C ALA A 770 39.69 -29.84 31.75
N ALA A 771 39.36 -30.56 30.66
CA ALA A 771 39.71 -30.17 29.28
C ALA A 771 39.01 -31.02 28.17
N PHE A 772 38.44 -30.29 27.21
CA PHE A 772 37.81 -30.63 25.93
C PHE A 772 38.53 -31.56 24.91
N ILE A 773 37.72 -32.08 23.95
CA ILE A 773 37.98 -32.38 22.51
C ILE A 773 38.01 -33.84 21.97
N TRP A 774 36.87 -34.21 21.34
CA TRP A 774 36.58 -34.88 20.04
C TRP A 774 37.40 -36.05 19.45
N ALA A 775 36.66 -36.93 18.75
CA ALA A 775 37.03 -37.47 17.44
C ALA A 775 35.74 -37.77 16.62
N GLU A 776 35.59 -37.19 15.42
CA GLU A 776 34.57 -37.62 14.44
C GLU A 776 34.92 -38.98 13.82
N VAL A 777 33.89 -39.77 13.49
CA VAL A 777 33.98 -40.92 12.58
C VAL A 777 32.68 -40.97 11.77
N ASP A 778 32.79 -41.31 10.49
CA ASP A 778 31.70 -41.43 9.49
C ASP A 778 30.89 -40.14 9.25
N ALA A 779 31.34 -39.33 8.28
CA ALA A 779 30.73 -38.04 7.91
C ALA A 779 30.54 -37.90 6.38
N HIS A 780 29.84 -38.87 5.80
CA HIS A 780 29.29 -38.78 4.44
C HIS A 780 27.76 -38.72 4.49
N TRP A 781 27.18 -37.75 3.78
CA TRP A 781 25.72 -37.57 3.71
C TRP A 781 25.26 -37.47 2.25
N TYR A 782 24.17 -38.15 1.89
CA TYR A 782 23.68 -38.22 0.52
C TYR A 782 22.17 -37.99 0.41
N LEU A 783 21.70 -37.47 -0.73
CA LEU A 783 20.28 -37.32 -1.01
C LEU A 783 19.68 -38.65 -1.48
N ASP A 784 18.70 -39.17 -0.73
CA ASP A 784 18.07 -40.49 -0.97
C ASP A 784 16.82 -40.42 -1.86
N GLN A 785 16.20 -39.24 -1.99
CA GLN A 785 15.11 -38.98 -2.93
C GLN A 785 15.29 -37.60 -3.57
N VAL A 786 15.12 -37.57 -4.89
CA VAL A 786 15.18 -36.38 -5.75
C VAL A 786 14.28 -35.27 -5.21
N GLN A 787 14.78 -34.03 -5.19
CA GLN A 787 14.01 -32.84 -4.75
C GLN A 787 13.73 -31.89 -5.92
N PRO A 788 12.57 -31.21 -5.96
CA PRO A 788 12.30 -30.21 -6.98
C PRO A 788 13.24 -29.01 -6.87
N LEU A 789 13.54 -28.38 -8.01
CA LEU A 789 14.29 -27.13 -8.09
C LEU A 789 13.32 -25.97 -8.38
N THR A 790 13.19 -25.03 -7.46
CA THR A 790 12.31 -23.86 -7.60
C THR A 790 13.07 -22.72 -8.27
N VAL A 791 12.41 -22.01 -9.19
CA VAL A 791 12.94 -20.81 -9.85
C VAL A 791 12.53 -19.59 -9.04
N ALA A 792 13.50 -18.97 -8.35
CA ALA A 792 13.28 -17.76 -7.57
C ALA A 792 13.30 -16.48 -8.44
N ALA A 793 14.04 -16.50 -9.54
CA ALA A 793 14.02 -15.43 -10.56
C ALA A 793 14.55 -15.91 -11.91
N GLY A 794 14.14 -15.25 -13.00
CA GLY A 794 14.71 -15.44 -14.35
C GLY A 794 13.87 -16.30 -15.29
N ASP A 795 14.51 -16.90 -16.29
CA ASP A 795 13.82 -17.64 -17.36
C ASP A 795 13.34 -19.02 -16.89
N ALA A 796 12.08 -19.07 -16.46
CA ALA A 796 11.42 -20.30 -16.03
C ALA A 796 11.54 -21.43 -17.06
N ALA A 797 11.42 -21.15 -18.37
CA ALA A 797 11.33 -22.19 -19.41
C ALA A 797 12.58 -23.06 -19.57
N LEU A 798 13.71 -22.68 -18.96
CA LEU A 798 14.96 -23.44 -18.95
C LEU A 798 15.10 -24.34 -17.71
N TRP A 799 14.38 -24.03 -16.63
CA TRP A 799 14.44 -24.67 -15.31
C TRP A 799 13.10 -25.27 -14.85
N THR A 800 12.02 -25.12 -15.62
CA THR A 800 10.76 -25.87 -15.42
C THR A 800 11.05 -27.38 -15.40
N ASP A 801 10.44 -28.09 -14.45
CA ASP A 801 10.63 -29.52 -14.19
C ASP A 801 12.10 -29.94 -13.97
N ALA A 802 12.96 -29.01 -13.53
CA ALA A 802 14.30 -29.33 -13.07
C ALA A 802 14.29 -29.83 -11.61
N GLU A 803 15.24 -30.71 -11.30
CA GLU A 803 15.30 -31.40 -10.00
C GLU A 803 16.75 -31.55 -9.51
N VAL A 804 16.96 -31.57 -8.20
CA VAL A 804 18.21 -32.01 -7.57
C VAL A 804 18.18 -33.54 -7.50
N GLU A 805 18.81 -34.20 -8.47
CA GLU A 805 18.88 -35.67 -8.56
C GLU A 805 19.73 -36.25 -7.42
N HIS A 806 20.85 -35.60 -7.11
CA HIS A 806 21.77 -36.00 -6.04
C HIS A 806 22.40 -34.80 -5.34
N VAL A 807 22.59 -34.94 -4.03
CA VAL A 807 23.58 -34.21 -3.23
C VAL A 807 24.45 -35.27 -2.55
N ASN A 808 25.76 -35.07 -2.49
CA ASN A 808 26.68 -35.92 -1.74
C ASN A 808 27.74 -35.05 -1.06
N VAL A 809 27.86 -35.15 0.25
CA VAL A 809 28.73 -34.30 1.09
C VAL A 809 29.85 -35.15 1.66
N ASP A 810 31.10 -34.77 1.40
CA ASP A 810 32.30 -35.38 1.97
C ASP A 810 32.96 -34.39 2.94
N MET A 811 32.67 -34.58 4.23
CA MET A 811 33.25 -33.77 5.30
C MET A 811 34.73 -34.06 5.57
N LEU A 812 35.26 -35.22 5.14
CA LEU A 812 36.67 -35.59 5.31
C LEU A 812 37.56 -34.95 4.23
N MET A 813 37.01 -34.79 3.03
CA MET A 813 37.67 -34.18 1.88
C MET A 813 37.26 -32.72 1.65
N HIS A 814 36.35 -32.18 2.46
CA HIS A 814 35.86 -30.79 2.45
C HIS A 814 35.20 -30.35 1.13
N TYR A 815 34.43 -31.23 0.48
CA TYR A 815 33.66 -30.90 -0.72
C TYR A 815 32.24 -31.47 -0.68
N ALA A 816 31.38 -30.94 -1.55
CA ALA A 816 30.07 -31.50 -1.85
C ALA A 816 29.84 -31.54 -3.37
N ASP A 817 29.34 -32.66 -3.88
CA ASP A 817 28.89 -32.81 -5.26
C ASP A 817 27.36 -32.70 -5.31
N VAL A 818 26.84 -31.85 -6.20
CA VAL A 818 25.40 -31.69 -6.48
C VAL A 818 25.15 -31.97 -7.95
N ARG A 819 24.16 -32.82 -8.26
CA ARG A 819 23.67 -33.03 -9.62
C ARG A 819 22.27 -32.45 -9.78
N LEU A 820 22.13 -31.54 -10.73
CA LEU A 820 20.86 -31.01 -11.19
C LEU A 820 20.45 -31.77 -12.46
N LEU A 821 19.25 -32.35 -12.49
CA LEU A 821 18.64 -32.85 -13.73
C LEU A 821 17.83 -31.71 -14.35
N THR A 822 18.17 -31.34 -15.59
CA THR A 822 17.51 -30.23 -16.31
C THR A 822 16.93 -30.73 -17.64
N HIS A 823 16.05 -29.93 -18.26
CA HIS A 823 15.53 -30.22 -19.61
C HIS A 823 16.65 -30.36 -20.68
N SER A 824 17.85 -29.80 -20.42
CA SER A 824 19.04 -29.94 -21.29
C SER A 824 19.89 -31.19 -20.99
N GLY A 825 19.54 -31.98 -19.98
CA GLY A 825 20.33 -33.09 -19.44
C GLY A 825 20.86 -32.83 -18.01
N PRO A 826 21.59 -33.79 -17.43
CA PRO A 826 22.18 -33.66 -16.09
C PRO A 826 23.37 -32.68 -16.09
N VAL A 827 23.50 -31.95 -14.98
CA VAL A 827 24.47 -30.87 -14.78
C VAL A 827 25.10 -31.06 -13.40
N ASP A 828 26.40 -31.37 -13.38
CA ASP A 828 27.15 -31.56 -12.14
C ASP A 828 27.75 -30.24 -11.61
N ARG A 829 27.86 -30.15 -10.28
CA ARG A 829 28.40 -29.03 -9.50
C ARG A 829 29.33 -29.60 -8.44
N HIS A 830 30.58 -29.13 -8.40
CA HIS A 830 31.55 -29.50 -7.37
C HIS A 830 31.81 -28.27 -6.49
N LEU A 831 31.30 -28.29 -5.26
CA LEU A 831 31.36 -27.20 -4.30
C LEU A 831 32.40 -27.49 -3.22
N VAL A 832 33.16 -26.49 -2.80
CA VAL A 832 34.23 -26.62 -1.79
C VAL A 832 33.80 -25.93 -0.50
N LEU A 833 34.04 -26.57 0.65
CA LEU A 833 33.74 -26.01 1.97
C LEU A 833 34.46 -24.66 2.16
N ARG A 834 33.69 -23.60 2.44
CA ARG A 834 34.19 -22.24 2.61
C ARG A 834 34.30 -21.85 4.08
N ASP A 835 33.22 -22.07 4.83
CA ASP A 835 33.08 -21.72 6.25
C ASP A 835 31.92 -22.53 6.90
N GLY A 836 31.64 -22.27 8.17
CA GLY A 836 30.56 -22.93 8.92
C GLY A 836 30.58 -22.60 10.41
N ALA A 837 29.42 -22.34 10.99
CA ALA A 837 29.18 -22.01 12.39
C ALA A 837 28.00 -22.83 12.93
N ASP A 838 27.95 -23.05 14.25
CA ASP A 838 26.80 -23.59 15.00
C ASP A 838 26.18 -24.90 14.46
N GLY A 839 27.00 -25.70 13.77
CA GLY A 839 26.61 -26.98 13.15
C GLY A 839 26.39 -26.90 11.64
N VAL A 840 26.16 -25.71 11.08
CA VAL A 840 26.00 -25.51 9.63
C VAL A 840 27.36 -25.44 8.93
N LYS A 841 27.41 -25.93 7.69
CA LYS A 841 28.57 -26.00 6.80
C LYS A 841 28.19 -25.42 5.44
N HIS A 842 28.95 -24.46 4.93
CA HIS A 842 28.66 -23.81 3.65
C HIS A 842 29.71 -24.20 2.60
N PHE A 843 29.25 -24.86 1.55
CA PHE A 843 30.05 -25.27 0.39
C PHE A 843 29.72 -24.35 -0.79
N THR A 844 30.73 -23.90 -1.53
CA THR A 844 30.56 -22.88 -2.57
C THR A 844 31.29 -23.24 -3.87
N SER A 845 30.76 -22.78 -5.01
CA SER A 845 31.37 -22.91 -6.33
C SER A 845 31.11 -21.65 -7.17
N GLU A 846 32.13 -21.17 -7.88
CA GLU A 846 32.01 -20.04 -8.83
C GLU A 846 32.54 -20.43 -10.21
N ASP A 847 31.74 -20.26 -11.27
CA ASP A 847 32.25 -20.16 -12.65
C ASP A 847 32.18 -18.72 -13.18
N LYS A 848 33.34 -18.18 -13.53
CA LYS A 848 33.51 -16.80 -13.99
C LYS A 848 33.20 -16.62 -15.48
N GLN A 849 32.90 -17.70 -16.22
CA GLN A 849 32.46 -17.62 -17.62
C GLN A 849 30.94 -17.51 -17.74
N SER A 850 30.17 -18.33 -16.99
CA SER A 850 28.70 -18.24 -16.90
C SER A 850 28.19 -17.28 -15.82
N GLN A 851 29.10 -16.65 -15.06
CA GLN A 851 28.79 -15.90 -13.83
C GLN A 851 28.06 -16.73 -12.76
N MET A 852 28.09 -18.06 -12.88
CA MET A 852 27.41 -18.98 -11.96
C MET A 852 28.07 -18.94 -10.58
N LYS A 853 27.23 -18.83 -9.56
CA LYS A 853 27.53 -18.95 -8.13
C LYS A 853 26.56 -19.98 -7.57
N ALA A 854 27.09 -21.07 -7.02
CA ALA A 854 26.31 -22.07 -6.30
C ALA A 854 26.78 -22.13 -4.85
N ASP A 855 25.83 -22.10 -3.92
CA ASP A 855 26.04 -22.14 -2.48
C ASP A 855 25.14 -23.24 -1.90
N LEU A 856 25.74 -24.21 -1.21
CA LEU A 856 25.07 -25.32 -0.51
C LEU A 856 25.34 -25.18 0.98
N SER A 857 24.29 -24.94 1.77
CA SER A 857 24.34 -24.95 3.23
C SER A 857 23.83 -26.30 3.74
N VAL A 858 24.57 -26.94 4.65
CA VAL A 858 24.21 -28.25 5.23
C VAL A 858 24.31 -28.20 6.74
N ASN A 859 23.24 -28.54 7.45
CA ASN A 859 23.24 -28.62 8.91
C ASN A 859 23.71 -30.02 9.35
N ALA A 860 24.87 -30.10 10.01
CA ALA A 860 25.48 -31.35 10.46
C ALA A 860 24.72 -32.06 11.61
N GLN A 861 23.70 -31.44 12.20
CA GLN A 861 22.90 -31.99 13.30
C GLN A 861 21.55 -32.51 12.79
N THR A 862 20.86 -31.75 11.94
CA THR A 862 19.54 -32.12 11.37
C THR A 862 19.65 -32.88 10.04
N HIS A 863 20.82 -32.86 9.39
CA HIS A 863 21.05 -33.33 8.01
C HIS A 863 20.25 -32.58 6.93
N GLU A 864 19.65 -31.45 7.28
CA GLU A 864 18.97 -30.55 6.36
C GLU A 864 19.97 -29.87 5.42
N PHE A 865 19.56 -29.64 4.16
CA PHE A 865 20.33 -28.86 3.19
C PHE A 865 19.47 -27.78 2.53
N PHE A 866 20.13 -26.66 2.21
CA PHE A 866 19.61 -25.59 1.36
C PHE A 866 20.59 -25.36 0.22
N TYR A 867 20.15 -25.60 -1.01
CA TYR A 867 20.90 -25.30 -2.22
C TYR A 867 20.37 -24.00 -2.85
N THR A 868 21.27 -23.09 -3.21
CA THR A 868 20.96 -21.93 -4.04
C THR A 868 21.98 -21.82 -5.17
N GLU A 869 21.54 -21.44 -6.36
CA GLU A 869 22.42 -21.11 -7.47
C GLU A 869 21.87 -19.89 -8.23
N SER A 870 22.78 -19.00 -8.63
CA SER A 870 22.48 -17.85 -9.48
C SER A 870 23.52 -17.73 -10.59
N GLY A 871 23.16 -17.16 -11.73
CA GLY A 871 24.09 -16.98 -12.84
C GLY A 871 23.44 -16.38 -14.07
N VAL A 872 24.16 -16.43 -15.21
CA VAL A 872 23.65 -15.98 -16.51
C VAL A 872 23.73 -17.11 -17.53
N LYS A 873 22.61 -17.44 -18.17
CA LYS A 873 22.54 -18.44 -19.24
C LYS A 873 21.79 -17.88 -20.44
N ASP A 874 22.35 -18.07 -21.63
CA ASP A 874 21.85 -17.53 -22.91
C ASP A 874 21.53 -16.02 -22.88
N GLY A 875 22.29 -15.27 -22.07
CA GLY A 875 22.16 -13.82 -21.90
C GLY A 875 21.13 -13.37 -20.86
N LYS A 876 20.40 -14.29 -20.22
CA LYS A 876 19.41 -14.00 -19.17
C LYS A 876 19.95 -14.37 -17.78
N PRO A 877 19.74 -13.55 -16.74
CA PRO A 877 20.02 -13.96 -15.37
C PRO A 877 19.00 -15.01 -14.89
N TYR A 878 19.41 -15.85 -13.94
CA TYR A 878 18.52 -16.76 -13.21
C TYR A 878 18.95 -16.88 -11.74
N VAL A 879 17.99 -17.22 -10.88
CA VAL A 879 18.19 -17.66 -9.49
C VAL A 879 17.29 -18.87 -9.26
N ILE A 880 17.87 -19.96 -8.76
CA ILE A 880 17.23 -21.24 -8.48
C ILE A 880 17.57 -21.70 -7.05
N ASN A 881 16.67 -22.44 -6.40
CA ASN A 881 16.91 -23.00 -5.08
C ASN A 881 16.22 -24.37 -4.89
N SER A 882 16.66 -25.10 -3.87
CA SER A 882 16.06 -26.37 -3.43
C SER A 882 16.40 -26.64 -1.97
N HIS A 883 15.57 -27.44 -1.30
CA HIS A 883 15.65 -27.76 0.13
C HIS A 883 15.28 -29.23 0.35
N GLY A 884 15.80 -29.82 1.42
CA GLY A 884 15.41 -31.15 1.87
C GLY A 884 16.38 -31.73 2.90
N TRP A 885 16.36 -33.04 3.08
CA TRP A 885 17.18 -33.75 4.08
C TRP A 885 18.03 -34.85 3.46
N LEU A 886 19.28 -34.93 3.91
CA LEU A 886 20.26 -35.94 3.53
C LEU A 886 20.20 -37.14 4.49
N LYS A 887 20.65 -38.30 4.03
CA LYS A 887 20.83 -39.51 4.85
C LYS A 887 22.31 -39.80 5.07
N HIS A 888 22.62 -40.37 6.23
CA HIS A 888 23.95 -40.86 6.57
C HIS A 888 24.32 -42.10 5.74
N GLY A 889 25.50 -42.09 5.13
CA GLY A 889 25.96 -43.13 4.22
C GLY A 889 27.28 -43.76 4.66
N VAL A 890 27.28 -45.07 4.92
CA VAL A 890 28.49 -45.86 5.15
C VAL A 890 28.88 -46.63 3.88
N ASP A 891 29.83 -46.05 3.12
CA ASP A 891 30.42 -46.56 1.88
C ASP A 891 29.42 -46.91 0.73
N HIS A 892 29.22 -45.98 -0.19
CA HIS A 892 28.70 -46.25 -1.53
C HIS A 892 29.55 -45.56 -2.60
N ALA A 893 30.12 -46.34 -3.52
CA ALA A 893 31.13 -45.86 -4.47
C ALA A 893 30.82 -46.19 -5.94
N PHE A 894 31.43 -45.40 -6.82
CA PHE A 894 31.52 -45.53 -8.30
C PHE A 894 30.27 -45.13 -9.12
N PRO A 895 30.44 -44.73 -10.40
CA PRO A 895 31.68 -44.59 -11.17
C PRO A 895 32.00 -43.17 -11.65
N VAL A 896 33.29 -42.81 -11.65
CA VAL A 896 33.79 -41.64 -12.40
C VAL A 896 33.61 -41.89 -13.90
N HIS A 897 32.79 -41.09 -14.59
CA HIS A 897 32.81 -41.00 -16.05
C HIS A 897 33.77 -39.91 -16.51
N ALA A 898 34.54 -40.20 -17.55
CA ALA A 898 35.54 -39.26 -18.07
C ALA A 898 34.87 -38.08 -18.79
N PRO A 899 35.46 -36.86 -18.76
CA PRO A 899 34.93 -35.72 -19.48
C PRO A 899 34.91 -36.01 -21.00
N ALA A 900 33.74 -35.89 -21.61
CA ALA A 900 33.60 -35.96 -23.06
C ALA A 900 34.28 -34.75 -23.70
N ALA A 901 35.21 -34.98 -24.63
CA ALA A 901 35.87 -33.90 -25.35
C ALA A 901 34.87 -33.20 -26.28
N GLY A 902 34.84 -31.87 -26.24
CA GLY A 902 33.87 -31.06 -26.97
C GLY A 902 34.09 -30.98 -28.48
N VAL A 903 32.98 -30.71 -29.18
CA VAL A 903 32.87 -30.03 -30.48
C VAL A 903 31.69 -29.07 -30.38
#